data_AF-A0AAF0CSS0-F1
#
_entry.id   AF-A0AAF0CSS0-F1
#
_cell.length_a   1.000
_cell.length_b   1.000
_cell.length_c   1.000
_cell.angle_alpha   90.00
_cell.angle_beta   90.00
_cell.angle_gamma   90.00
#
_symmetry.space_group_name_H-M   'P 1'
#
loop_
_entity.id
_entity.type
_entity.pdbx_description
1 polymer ?
#
loop_
_entity_poly.entity_id
_entity_poly.type
_entity_poly.pdbx_seq_one_letter_code
_entity_poly.pdbx_strand_id
1 'polypeptide(L)'
;MSHRHILFAALIVMAVVGMRLPWLDHQLWNLDEGSTFTMAQQVLEGEVLYRDAADNRSPLMPYLKAAIFAIFGDWNATAVHWVLAFLIGGCAVLVGWIGRRTDSDLTGVIAAATFALLQLLYVDAGDAMSANTEWFVVVFSTTAFALFVAWIDRPTFRRGLPVGFLLSLSILCKQPGLLDAIVVTVLLALIAIEGLAKRDALLRFWLGLMVGIASPMALTVGYFVVNDAYDDYIFYAFTFNTKLYLPEVPFVERLLCVRMPFIMAWQHVSIIGLVGVTSAVGLLLFVSKRLFRPRPTFPLLPWLILGWTFSGLLSTTLSGREFAHYSEQVIPGLSLAVGWIGSRLFNWRPRPWPVLGRSLATIVALAVVIQGVIRYQAVAAELSAAHQQQLDVGIRVRQHSTENERLFVWGYFPEIYFHSRRMPATRFIYTNYITGMIAWTNIDSIKDVEYGVSPGGWDKFYEDWAEHPPDIIVDTGTSRNHAKFPIEARIPLWSDIERNYAQVSLDAETISGMRLFRRLAPIPSSSAEADLSPLLLLKGYASLREGDPARLEVQGPPGFTQLDLVVNGETMASLPYPADQSVDVRFFIPGDAFTADSVRIRAHSSNQTVKSLPFDFAAFARRNAAVRPRVPELDIEGTIIKPTAVYSEYAIVPAHYRYPKTRELIAPARLVFDCPAGVDRLTFIHGLMPSVLHLSDGYDVTINWLSADGSPRQQIWQRRLQPRQSGRDQMTQEETIALPKRKPGQLEFRFTTGELSDPNNDHLIFGQLRGYTSGPNITFGSGLVTPTISIGPDGNALKTGQNGQWLAHVPSRIEWSRPTNLMTLSFDYGIEAGAYDPAADGHSSGVQFLLELVAGDGTRTTLFDRLLEPFNHAEQRGPQSARVTLPRGLEGTLVFSTGAGRFDDTSWDWAFAGNFRGVSPGPPLVVGPERQFGAIHTSGFENGWSDQFDATHWGAQSPQELVYPKPVDLEEVTFTFGLNDNAARDENGQRRSDGVEVVLVFASNTKVEAELFRRHLDPFTRPEDAGPQTATVMVPLGEPGTLKLRMEPGPNDDNSYDWAFWGPFSGRVYSPDSDASP
;
A
#
# COMPACT_ATOMS: atom_id res chain seq x y z
N MET A 1 -10.36 -29.01 -54.79
CA MET A 1 -11.62 -28.70 -54.08
C MET A 1 -12.69 -28.36 -55.11
N SER A 2 -13.96 -28.74 -54.90
CA SER A 2 -15.04 -28.25 -55.78
C SER A 2 -15.29 -26.75 -55.51
N HIS A 3 -15.77 -26.01 -56.50
CA HIS A 3 -16.11 -24.58 -56.38
C HIS A 3 -17.00 -24.29 -55.16
N ARG A 4 -17.90 -25.22 -54.82
CA ARG A 4 -18.80 -25.12 -53.65
C ARG A 4 -18.06 -25.13 -52.31
N HIS A 5 -16.94 -25.84 -52.20
CA HIS A 5 -16.17 -25.91 -50.95
C HIS A 5 -15.35 -24.65 -50.70
N ILE A 6 -14.84 -24.05 -51.78
CA ILE A 6 -14.12 -22.77 -51.71
C ILE A 6 -15.09 -21.67 -51.28
N LEU A 7 -16.28 -21.63 -51.90
CA LEU A 7 -17.32 -20.68 -51.52
C LEU A 7 -17.75 -20.83 -50.06
N PHE A 8 -17.97 -22.07 -49.58
CA PHE A 8 -18.31 -22.33 -48.19
C PHE A 8 -17.21 -21.86 -47.22
N ALA A 9 -15.94 -22.17 -47.52
CA ALA A 9 -14.81 -21.72 -46.71
C ALA A 9 -14.74 -20.18 -46.65
N ALA A 10 -14.87 -19.50 -47.79
CA ALA A 10 -14.89 -18.04 -47.86
C ALA A 10 -16.06 -17.46 -47.04
N LEU A 11 -17.26 -18.03 -47.13
CA LEU A 11 -18.42 -17.58 -46.36
C LEU A 11 -18.21 -17.72 -44.85
N ILE A 12 -17.62 -18.82 -44.39
CA ILE A 12 -17.33 -19.03 -42.96
C ILE A 12 -16.27 -18.03 -42.46
N VAL A 13 -15.21 -17.78 -43.23
CA VAL A 13 -14.21 -16.78 -42.89
C VAL A 13 -14.85 -15.39 -42.82
N MET A 14 -15.65 -15.01 -43.83
CA MET A 14 -16.35 -13.72 -43.83
C MET A 14 -17.37 -13.61 -42.69
N ALA A 15 -17.99 -14.70 -42.25
CA ALA A 15 -18.87 -14.68 -41.09
C ALA A 15 -18.10 -14.36 -39.80
N VAL A 16 -16.95 -15.01 -39.57
CA VAL A 16 -16.10 -14.75 -38.39
C VAL A 16 -15.58 -13.31 -38.41
N VAL A 17 -15.01 -12.88 -39.53
CA VAL A 17 -14.49 -11.51 -39.69
C VAL A 17 -15.62 -10.49 -39.57
N GLY A 18 -16.76 -10.72 -40.22
CA GLY A 18 -17.92 -9.83 -40.19
C GLY A 18 -18.52 -9.66 -38.80
N MET A 19 -18.51 -10.70 -37.96
CA MET A 19 -18.95 -10.61 -36.56
C MET A 19 -18.00 -9.77 -35.70
N ARG A 20 -16.71 -9.65 -36.05
CA ARG A 20 -15.73 -8.83 -35.32
C ARG A 20 -15.55 -7.42 -35.89
N LEU A 21 -15.89 -7.24 -37.17
CA LEU A 21 -15.62 -6.04 -37.97
C LEU A 21 -15.93 -4.71 -37.27
N PRO A 22 -17.07 -4.53 -36.56
CA PRO A 22 -17.39 -3.24 -35.94
C PRO A 22 -16.39 -2.78 -34.87
N TRP A 23 -15.54 -3.67 -34.37
CA TRP A 23 -14.68 -3.41 -33.22
C TRP A 23 -13.18 -3.67 -33.48
N LEU A 24 -12.77 -4.10 -34.67
CA LEU A 24 -11.36 -4.42 -34.96
C LEU A 24 -10.41 -3.21 -34.81
N ASP A 25 -10.94 -1.99 -34.97
CA ASP A 25 -10.17 -0.74 -34.85
C ASP A 25 -9.97 -0.28 -33.39
N HIS A 26 -10.64 -0.93 -32.43
CA HIS A 26 -10.40 -0.66 -31.03
C HIS A 26 -8.95 -0.97 -30.67
N GLN A 27 -8.34 -0.09 -29.89
CA GLN A 27 -6.89 -0.09 -29.71
C GLN A 27 -6.41 -1.14 -28.71
N LEU A 28 -7.18 -1.40 -27.64
CA LEU A 28 -6.78 -2.34 -26.59
C LEU A 28 -7.97 -2.88 -25.82
N TRP A 29 -8.07 -4.20 -25.68
CA TRP A 29 -9.21 -4.84 -25.00
C TRP A 29 -8.96 -5.17 -23.53
N ASN A 30 -7.74 -5.52 -23.17
CA ASN A 30 -7.38 -5.89 -21.80
C ASN A 30 -5.88 -5.63 -21.50
N LEU A 31 -5.49 -5.87 -20.25
CA LEU A 31 -4.10 -5.69 -19.79
C LEU A 31 -3.11 -6.68 -20.43
N ASP A 32 -3.59 -7.87 -20.82
CA ASP A 32 -2.76 -8.92 -21.45
C ASP A 32 -2.33 -8.48 -22.86
N GLU A 33 -3.18 -7.76 -23.59
CA GLU A 33 -2.79 -7.09 -24.82
C GLU A 33 -1.80 -5.97 -24.57
N GLY A 34 -2.04 -5.12 -23.55
CA GLY A 34 -1.18 -3.98 -23.27
C GLY A 34 0.26 -4.40 -23.04
N SER A 35 0.43 -5.47 -22.27
CA SER A 35 1.74 -6.08 -22.02
C SER A 35 2.36 -6.72 -23.25
N THR A 36 1.62 -7.56 -23.96
CA THR A 36 2.18 -8.32 -25.10
C THR A 36 2.40 -7.46 -26.35
N PHE A 37 1.67 -6.36 -26.53
CA PHE A 37 1.98 -5.36 -27.56
C PHE A 37 3.22 -4.55 -27.19
N THR A 38 3.39 -4.18 -25.92
CA THR A 38 4.61 -3.50 -25.45
C THR A 38 5.83 -4.39 -25.66
N MET A 39 5.77 -5.66 -25.23
CA MET A 39 6.84 -6.63 -25.48
C MET A 39 7.10 -6.88 -26.97
N ALA A 40 6.06 -6.83 -27.81
CA ALA A 40 6.24 -6.94 -29.26
C ALA A 40 7.03 -5.76 -29.83
N GLN A 41 6.81 -4.54 -29.33
CA GLN A 41 7.64 -3.39 -29.70
C GLN A 41 9.07 -3.54 -29.17
N GLN A 42 9.26 -3.98 -27.92
CA GLN A 42 10.58 -4.28 -27.35
C GLN A 42 11.39 -5.24 -28.25
N VAL A 43 10.76 -6.31 -28.71
CA VAL A 43 11.37 -7.25 -29.66
C VAL A 43 11.78 -6.57 -30.98
N LEU A 44 11.00 -5.62 -31.49
CA LEU A 44 11.34 -4.87 -32.70
C LEU A 44 12.53 -3.93 -32.50
N GLU A 45 12.66 -3.34 -31.31
CA GLU A 45 13.80 -2.50 -30.93
C GLU A 45 15.07 -3.32 -30.64
N GLY A 46 15.01 -4.65 -30.74
CA GLY A 46 16.14 -5.55 -30.55
C GLY A 46 16.30 -6.06 -29.11
N GLU A 47 15.36 -5.77 -28.22
CA GLU A 47 15.36 -6.29 -26.85
C GLU A 47 15.01 -7.79 -26.83
N VAL A 48 15.62 -8.53 -25.90
CA VAL A 48 15.47 -9.98 -25.74
C VAL A 48 14.52 -10.24 -24.57
N LEU A 49 13.43 -10.99 -24.81
CA LEU A 49 12.46 -11.32 -23.76
C LEU A 49 13.13 -11.98 -22.54
N TYR A 50 12.53 -11.76 -21.36
CA TYR A 50 12.97 -12.20 -20.03
C TYR A 50 14.22 -11.50 -19.50
N ARG A 51 15.23 -11.30 -20.35
CA ARG A 51 16.43 -10.52 -20.02
C ARG A 51 16.11 -9.04 -19.98
N ASP A 52 15.51 -8.51 -21.04
CA ASP A 52 15.23 -7.07 -21.22
C ASP A 52 13.73 -6.76 -21.11
N ALA A 53 12.87 -7.78 -21.08
CA ALA A 53 11.42 -7.64 -20.90
C ALA A 53 10.86 -8.78 -20.04
N ALA A 54 10.69 -8.55 -18.74
CA ALA A 54 10.30 -9.56 -17.77
C ALA A 54 8.81 -9.92 -17.87
N ASP A 55 8.49 -11.19 -18.14
CA ASP A 55 7.12 -11.72 -18.16
C ASP A 55 7.10 -13.22 -17.91
N ASN A 56 6.06 -13.76 -17.28
CA ASN A 56 5.97 -15.18 -16.96
C ASN A 56 5.29 -16.03 -18.05
N ARG A 57 4.86 -15.45 -19.17
CA ARG A 57 4.25 -16.20 -20.29
C ARG A 57 5.31 -16.90 -21.15
N SER A 58 4.85 -17.84 -21.97
CA SER A 58 5.70 -18.49 -22.98
C SER A 58 6.05 -17.51 -24.12
N PRO A 59 7.21 -17.68 -24.79
CA PRO A 59 7.85 -16.59 -25.51
C PRO A 59 7.22 -16.24 -26.86
N LEU A 60 6.57 -17.19 -27.54
CA LEU A 60 6.26 -17.02 -28.97
C LEU A 60 5.27 -15.89 -29.25
N MET A 61 4.38 -15.60 -28.30
CA MET A 61 3.26 -14.67 -28.49
C MET A 61 3.78 -13.24 -28.83
N PRO A 62 4.63 -12.58 -28.01
CA PRO A 62 5.22 -11.29 -28.38
C PRO A 62 5.95 -11.30 -29.73
N TYR A 63 6.71 -12.35 -30.07
CA TYR A 63 7.40 -12.42 -31.37
C TYR A 63 6.44 -12.48 -32.57
N LEU A 64 5.29 -13.15 -32.44
CA LEU A 64 4.27 -13.16 -33.50
C LEU A 64 3.64 -11.78 -33.70
N LYS A 65 3.37 -11.06 -32.60
CA LYS A 65 2.90 -9.67 -32.65
C LYS A 65 3.97 -8.74 -33.23
N ALA A 66 5.23 -8.92 -32.85
CA ALA A 66 6.36 -8.15 -33.39
C ALA A 66 6.49 -8.35 -34.90
N ALA A 67 6.30 -9.58 -35.40
CA ALA A 67 6.28 -9.85 -36.84
C ALA A 67 5.12 -9.15 -37.57
N ILE A 68 3.96 -8.99 -36.93
CA ILE A 68 2.83 -8.22 -37.49
C ILE A 68 3.18 -6.73 -37.49
N PHE A 69 3.72 -6.20 -36.40
CA PHE A 69 4.17 -4.80 -36.32
C PHE A 69 5.26 -4.50 -37.36
N ALA A 70 6.22 -5.40 -37.56
CA ALA A 70 7.27 -5.26 -38.59
C ALA A 70 6.72 -5.06 -40.01
N ILE A 71 5.56 -5.66 -40.30
CA ILE A 71 4.94 -5.66 -41.64
C ILE A 71 3.95 -4.49 -41.78
N PHE A 72 3.15 -4.22 -40.75
CA PHE A 72 2.01 -3.29 -40.81
C PHE A 72 2.24 -1.98 -40.04
N GLY A 73 3.42 -1.78 -39.46
CA GLY A 73 3.80 -0.61 -38.68
C GLY A 73 3.78 -0.84 -37.17
N ASP A 74 4.62 -0.08 -36.47
CA ASP A 74 4.80 -0.14 -35.03
C ASP A 74 3.49 0.13 -34.27
N TRP A 75 3.32 -0.53 -33.12
CA TRP A 75 2.16 -0.38 -32.24
C TRP A 75 0.78 -0.59 -32.92
N ASN A 76 0.72 -1.28 -34.07
CA ASN A 76 -0.50 -1.43 -34.86
C ASN A 76 -1.40 -2.58 -34.35
N ALA A 77 -2.11 -2.36 -33.24
CA ALA A 77 -3.03 -3.34 -32.66
C ALA A 77 -4.16 -3.74 -33.64
N THR A 78 -4.67 -2.79 -34.42
CA THR A 78 -5.68 -3.04 -35.45
C THR A 78 -5.22 -4.13 -36.43
N ALA A 79 -3.98 -4.06 -36.93
CA ALA A 79 -3.43 -5.11 -37.79
C ALA A 79 -3.40 -6.48 -37.10
N VAL A 80 -3.06 -6.53 -35.81
CA VAL A 80 -3.08 -7.78 -35.03
C VAL A 80 -4.51 -8.34 -34.94
N HIS A 81 -5.49 -7.51 -34.63
CA HIS A 81 -6.90 -7.93 -34.56
C HIS A 81 -7.40 -8.47 -35.91
N TRP A 82 -7.06 -7.81 -37.02
CA TRP A 82 -7.41 -8.27 -38.36
C TRP A 82 -6.76 -9.62 -38.70
N VAL A 83 -5.44 -9.75 -38.50
CA VAL A 83 -4.72 -11.01 -38.73
C VAL A 83 -5.34 -12.14 -37.90
N LEU A 84 -5.60 -11.87 -36.62
CA LEU A 84 -6.22 -12.85 -35.73
C LEU A 84 -7.61 -13.26 -36.19
N ALA A 85 -8.46 -12.32 -36.60
CA ALA A 85 -9.80 -12.63 -37.12
C ALA A 85 -9.76 -13.56 -38.33
N PHE A 86 -8.82 -13.36 -39.26
CA PHE A 86 -8.61 -14.26 -40.39
C PHE A 86 -8.10 -15.64 -39.96
N LEU A 87 -7.18 -15.71 -38.99
CA LEU A 87 -6.68 -16.98 -38.45
C LEU A 87 -7.78 -17.78 -37.75
N ILE A 88 -8.64 -17.12 -36.96
CA ILE A 88 -9.82 -17.73 -36.32
C ILE A 88 -10.82 -18.21 -37.39
N GLY A 89 -11.04 -17.43 -38.45
CA GLY A 89 -11.83 -17.86 -39.61
C GLY A 89 -11.26 -19.11 -40.27
N GLY A 90 -9.93 -19.19 -40.41
CA GLY A 90 -9.22 -20.38 -40.87
C GLY A 90 -9.46 -21.60 -39.96
N CYS A 91 -9.45 -21.40 -38.65
CA CYS A 91 -9.76 -22.46 -37.67
C CYS A 91 -11.17 -23.00 -37.86
N ALA A 92 -12.16 -22.14 -38.07
CA ALA A 92 -13.54 -22.55 -38.33
C ALA A 92 -13.63 -23.47 -39.57
N VAL A 93 -12.91 -23.13 -40.64
CA VAL A 93 -12.83 -23.96 -41.86
C VAL A 93 -12.16 -25.30 -41.58
N LEU A 94 -11.05 -25.31 -40.84
CA LEU A 94 -10.32 -26.53 -40.50
C LEU A 94 -11.12 -27.46 -39.58
N VAL A 95 -11.80 -26.92 -38.57
CA VAL A 95 -12.72 -27.66 -37.69
C VAL A 95 -13.84 -28.30 -38.52
N GLY A 96 -14.45 -27.55 -39.43
CA GLY A 96 -15.47 -28.10 -40.34
C GLY A 96 -14.90 -29.18 -41.26
N TRP A 97 -13.67 -28.98 -41.76
CA TRP A 97 -13.00 -29.97 -42.59
C TRP A 97 -12.70 -31.26 -41.82
N ILE A 98 -12.26 -31.18 -40.55
CA ILE A 98 -12.05 -32.34 -39.68
C ILE A 98 -13.35 -33.14 -39.55
N GLY A 99 -14.45 -32.49 -39.16
CA GLY A 99 -15.75 -33.15 -39.00
C GLY A 99 -16.26 -33.80 -40.28
N ARG A 100 -16.04 -33.13 -41.42
CA ARG A 100 -16.34 -33.68 -42.74
C ARG A 100 -15.51 -34.91 -43.09
N ARG A 101 -14.20 -34.82 -42.89
CA ARG A 101 -13.23 -35.85 -43.31
C ARG A 101 -13.38 -37.15 -42.50
N THR A 102 -13.93 -37.06 -41.30
CA THR A 102 -13.97 -38.15 -40.33
C THR A 102 -15.37 -38.71 -40.04
N ASP A 103 -16.45 -38.01 -40.40
CA ASP A 103 -17.84 -38.47 -40.16
C ASP A 103 -18.77 -38.15 -41.34
N SER A 104 -19.17 -36.89 -41.56
CA SER A 104 -20.08 -36.52 -42.67
C SER A 104 -20.00 -35.04 -43.07
N ASP A 105 -20.41 -34.71 -44.30
CA ASP A 105 -20.48 -33.31 -44.77
C ASP A 105 -21.32 -32.42 -43.83
N LEU A 106 -22.43 -32.94 -43.30
CA LEU A 106 -23.29 -32.22 -42.36
C LEU A 106 -22.60 -31.98 -41.01
N THR A 107 -21.86 -32.97 -40.49
CA THR A 107 -21.04 -32.83 -39.27
C THR A 107 -20.05 -31.68 -39.43
N GLY A 108 -19.40 -31.59 -40.59
CA GLY A 108 -18.45 -30.52 -40.90
C GLY A 108 -19.09 -29.13 -41.00
N VAL A 109 -20.25 -29.02 -41.67
CA VAL A 109 -20.96 -27.74 -41.78
C VAL A 109 -21.43 -27.23 -40.42
N ILE A 110 -22.03 -28.09 -39.60
CA ILE A 110 -22.50 -27.71 -38.26
C ILE A 110 -21.30 -27.32 -37.38
N ALA A 111 -20.21 -28.09 -37.40
CA ALA A 111 -19.02 -27.77 -36.60
C ALA A 111 -18.38 -26.42 -36.98
N ALA A 112 -18.26 -26.11 -38.28
CA ALA A 112 -17.75 -24.81 -38.74
C ALA A 112 -18.66 -23.65 -38.31
N ALA A 113 -19.98 -23.81 -38.44
CA ALA A 113 -20.96 -22.79 -38.05
C ALA A 113 -20.96 -22.58 -36.53
N THR A 114 -20.91 -23.65 -35.73
CA THR A 114 -20.81 -23.55 -34.27
C THR A 114 -19.53 -22.85 -33.85
N PHE A 115 -18.38 -23.18 -34.45
CA PHE A 115 -17.12 -22.49 -34.15
C PHE A 115 -17.22 -20.98 -34.48
N ALA A 116 -17.77 -20.65 -35.65
CA ALA A 116 -17.92 -19.25 -36.07
C ALA A 116 -18.80 -18.42 -35.13
N LEU A 117 -19.79 -19.04 -34.47
CA LEU A 117 -20.59 -18.40 -33.42
C LEU A 117 -19.84 -18.32 -32.10
N LEU A 118 -19.29 -19.43 -31.62
CA LEU A 118 -18.67 -19.51 -30.29
C LEU A 118 -17.44 -18.63 -30.14
N GLN A 119 -16.70 -18.38 -31.22
CA GLN A 119 -15.48 -17.58 -31.15
C GLN A 119 -15.68 -16.13 -30.67
N LEU A 120 -16.90 -15.60 -30.76
CA LEU A 120 -17.25 -14.29 -30.21
C LEU A 120 -18.22 -14.39 -29.04
N LEU A 121 -19.10 -15.40 -29.04
CA LEU A 121 -20.24 -15.45 -28.13
C LEU A 121 -20.00 -16.31 -26.88
N TYR A 122 -18.90 -17.07 -26.82
CA TYR A 122 -18.71 -18.06 -25.75
C TYR A 122 -18.16 -17.48 -24.45
N VAL A 123 -17.13 -16.62 -24.54
CA VAL A 123 -16.50 -15.96 -23.40
C VAL A 123 -16.96 -14.50 -23.29
N ASP A 124 -16.52 -13.80 -22.25
CA ASP A 124 -16.84 -12.38 -22.06
C ASP A 124 -16.35 -11.55 -23.25
N ALA A 125 -17.11 -10.51 -23.61
CA ALA A 125 -16.95 -9.84 -24.90
C ALA A 125 -15.54 -9.27 -25.14
N GLY A 126 -14.94 -8.63 -24.13
CA GLY A 126 -13.58 -8.09 -24.22
C GLY A 126 -12.53 -9.18 -24.41
N ASP A 127 -12.62 -10.29 -23.67
CA ASP A 127 -11.73 -11.44 -23.79
C ASP A 127 -11.84 -12.11 -25.16
N ALA A 128 -13.06 -12.23 -25.70
CA ALA A 128 -13.28 -12.78 -27.04
C ALA A 128 -12.60 -11.95 -28.13
N MET A 129 -12.58 -10.62 -27.99
CA MET A 129 -11.97 -9.71 -28.93
C MET A 129 -10.45 -9.58 -28.78
N SER A 130 -9.94 -9.77 -27.55
CA SER A 130 -8.53 -9.67 -27.19
C SER A 130 -7.65 -10.68 -27.94
N ALA A 131 -6.47 -10.26 -28.38
CA ALA A 131 -5.40 -11.09 -28.93
C ALA A 131 -4.65 -11.86 -27.83
N ASN A 132 -5.39 -12.62 -27.04
CA ASN A 132 -4.92 -13.48 -25.96
C ASN A 132 -4.07 -14.65 -26.48
N THR A 133 -3.22 -15.20 -25.61
CA THR A 133 -2.36 -16.37 -25.93
C THR A 133 -3.14 -17.59 -26.43
N GLU A 134 -4.35 -17.76 -25.93
CA GLU A 134 -5.24 -18.90 -26.15
C GLU A 134 -5.70 -19.01 -27.60
N TRP A 135 -6.03 -17.88 -28.25
CA TRP A 135 -6.37 -17.90 -29.67
C TRP A 135 -5.23 -18.42 -30.53
N PHE A 136 -3.98 -18.07 -30.22
CA PHE A 136 -2.81 -18.60 -30.95
C PHE A 136 -2.58 -20.09 -30.67
N VAL A 137 -2.77 -20.53 -29.41
CA VAL A 137 -2.79 -21.97 -29.07
C VAL A 137 -3.81 -22.70 -29.94
N VAL A 138 -5.04 -22.19 -30.02
CA VAL A 138 -6.13 -22.75 -30.83
C VAL A 138 -5.78 -22.77 -32.32
N VAL A 139 -5.16 -21.72 -32.85
CA VAL A 139 -4.73 -21.65 -34.26
C VAL A 139 -3.73 -22.75 -34.61
N PHE A 140 -2.68 -22.89 -33.81
CA PHE A 140 -1.64 -23.89 -34.06
C PHE A 140 -2.14 -25.31 -33.80
N SER A 141 -2.91 -25.54 -32.72
CA SER A 141 -3.42 -26.87 -32.41
C SER A 141 -4.51 -27.34 -33.38
N THR A 142 -5.42 -26.45 -33.81
CA THR A 142 -6.41 -26.77 -34.85
C THR A 142 -5.73 -27.16 -36.16
N THR A 143 -4.68 -26.44 -36.55
CA THR A 143 -3.91 -26.76 -37.75
C THR A 143 -3.17 -28.10 -37.60
N ALA A 144 -2.57 -28.36 -36.43
CA ALA A 144 -1.92 -29.64 -36.13
C ALA A 144 -2.90 -30.82 -36.19
N PHE A 145 -4.08 -30.71 -35.57
CA PHE A 145 -5.11 -31.73 -35.61
C PHE A 145 -5.66 -31.97 -37.01
N ALA A 146 -5.82 -30.91 -37.82
CA ALA A 146 -6.22 -31.06 -39.22
C ALA A 146 -5.17 -31.84 -40.03
N LEU A 147 -3.88 -31.52 -39.88
CA LEU A 147 -2.80 -32.26 -40.54
C LEU A 147 -2.68 -33.71 -40.04
N PHE A 148 -2.86 -33.94 -38.73
CA PHE A 148 -2.92 -35.27 -38.16
C PHE A 148 -4.04 -36.10 -38.81
N VAL A 149 -5.27 -35.57 -38.86
CA VAL A 149 -6.42 -36.20 -39.51
C VAL A 149 -6.17 -36.44 -41.01
N ALA A 150 -5.47 -35.53 -41.70
CA ALA A 150 -5.17 -35.66 -43.12
C ALA A 150 -4.23 -36.85 -43.43
N TRP A 151 -3.32 -37.16 -42.51
CA TRP A 151 -2.18 -38.04 -42.79
C TRP A 151 -2.15 -39.34 -41.99
N ILE A 152 -3.00 -39.50 -40.98
CA ILE A 152 -3.04 -40.69 -40.12
C ILE A 152 -3.32 -42.00 -40.88
N ASP A 153 -4.00 -41.94 -42.03
CA ASP A 153 -4.26 -43.13 -42.86
C ASP A 153 -2.99 -43.70 -43.51
N ARG A 154 -1.96 -42.85 -43.69
CA ARG A 154 -0.67 -43.17 -44.31
C ARG A 154 0.46 -42.53 -43.47
N PRO A 155 0.68 -43.04 -42.25
CA PRO A 155 1.60 -42.43 -41.29
C PRO A 155 3.04 -42.67 -41.73
N THR A 156 3.84 -41.61 -41.75
CA THR A 156 5.29 -41.64 -42.06
C THR A 156 6.01 -40.61 -41.20
N PHE A 157 7.31 -40.81 -40.99
CA PHE A 157 8.16 -39.84 -40.27
C PHE A 157 8.02 -38.40 -40.81
N ARG A 158 8.13 -38.23 -42.14
CA ARG A 158 8.04 -36.90 -42.78
C ARG A 158 6.71 -36.18 -42.57
N ARG A 159 5.63 -36.93 -42.36
CA ARG A 159 4.29 -36.37 -42.09
C ARG A 159 4.07 -36.08 -40.61
N GLY A 160 4.80 -36.75 -39.72
CA GLY A 160 4.80 -36.42 -38.29
C GLY A 160 5.48 -35.08 -38.00
N LEU A 161 6.58 -34.76 -38.70
CA LEU A 161 7.37 -33.53 -38.52
C LEU A 161 6.52 -32.24 -38.47
N PRO A 162 5.74 -31.89 -39.51
CA PRO A 162 4.92 -30.68 -39.49
C PRO A 162 3.81 -30.68 -38.43
N VAL A 163 3.28 -31.85 -38.04
CA VAL A 163 2.29 -31.94 -36.95
C VAL A 163 2.96 -31.61 -35.62
N GLY A 164 4.12 -32.20 -35.36
CA GLY A 164 4.91 -31.90 -34.16
C GLY A 164 5.37 -30.45 -34.10
N PHE A 165 5.80 -29.89 -35.22
CA PHE A 165 6.22 -28.49 -35.33
C PHE A 165 5.11 -27.54 -34.89
N LEU A 166 3.88 -27.72 -35.40
CA LEU A 166 2.73 -26.89 -35.01
C LEU A 166 2.34 -27.09 -33.54
N LEU A 167 2.41 -28.32 -33.02
CA LEU A 167 2.19 -28.57 -31.59
C LEU A 167 3.25 -27.87 -30.73
N SER A 168 4.50 -27.81 -31.17
CA SER A 168 5.52 -27.02 -30.49
C SER A 168 5.21 -25.53 -30.51
N LEU A 169 4.72 -24.97 -31.62
CA LEU A 169 4.33 -23.56 -31.65
C LEU A 169 3.16 -23.30 -30.69
N SER A 170 2.20 -24.23 -30.61
CA SER A 170 1.12 -24.18 -29.61
C SER A 170 1.67 -24.15 -28.18
N ILE A 171 2.63 -25.04 -27.84
CA ILE A 171 3.33 -25.05 -26.53
C ILE A 171 4.06 -23.72 -26.27
N LEU A 172 4.73 -23.17 -27.28
CA LEU A 172 5.50 -21.94 -27.15
C LEU A 172 4.63 -20.68 -27.08
N CYS A 173 3.37 -20.73 -27.54
CA CYS A 173 2.38 -19.70 -27.26
C CYS A 173 1.94 -19.74 -25.80
N LYS A 174 1.71 -20.93 -25.26
CA LYS A 174 1.38 -21.14 -23.85
C LYS A 174 1.62 -22.60 -23.43
N GLN A 175 2.13 -22.80 -22.22
CA GLN A 175 2.42 -24.14 -21.65
C GLN A 175 1.27 -25.15 -21.77
N PRO A 176 -0.03 -24.78 -21.61
CA PRO A 176 -1.16 -25.70 -21.80
C PRO A 176 -1.25 -26.35 -23.20
N GLY A 177 -0.62 -25.78 -24.24
CA GLY A 177 -0.55 -26.40 -25.57
C GLY A 177 0.09 -27.81 -25.56
N LEU A 178 0.83 -28.16 -24.50
CA LEU A 178 1.36 -29.51 -24.28
C LEU A 178 0.25 -30.56 -24.19
N LEU A 179 -0.91 -30.19 -23.64
CA LEU A 179 -2.05 -31.09 -23.48
C LEU A 179 -2.57 -31.57 -24.85
N ASP A 180 -2.57 -30.71 -25.87
CA ASP A 180 -2.96 -31.09 -27.24
C ASP A 180 -1.96 -32.07 -27.88
N ALA A 181 -0.67 -31.92 -27.57
CA ALA A 181 0.35 -32.88 -28.02
C ALA A 181 0.18 -34.25 -27.32
N ILE A 182 -0.21 -34.26 -26.04
CA ILE A 182 -0.57 -35.47 -25.31
C ILE A 182 -1.79 -36.13 -25.96
N VAL A 183 -2.81 -35.37 -26.35
CA VAL A 183 -3.99 -35.91 -27.06
C VAL A 183 -3.57 -36.66 -28.33
N VAL A 184 -2.76 -36.06 -29.20
CA VAL A 184 -2.29 -36.73 -30.43
C VAL A 184 -1.50 -38.01 -30.10
N THR A 185 -0.64 -37.97 -29.09
CA THR A 185 0.15 -39.13 -28.65
C THR A 185 -0.75 -40.27 -28.14
N VAL A 186 -1.75 -39.95 -27.32
CA VAL A 186 -2.72 -40.93 -26.82
C VAL A 186 -3.54 -41.52 -27.97
N LEU A 187 -4.00 -40.70 -28.92
CA LEU A 187 -4.72 -41.19 -30.11
C LEU A 187 -3.87 -42.14 -30.94
N LEU A 188 -2.59 -41.81 -31.17
CA LEU A 188 -1.64 -42.70 -31.86
C LEU A 188 -1.47 -44.04 -31.13
N ALA A 189 -1.36 -44.01 -29.81
CA ALA A 189 -1.27 -45.22 -28.99
C ALA A 189 -2.55 -46.08 -29.09
N LEU A 190 -3.74 -45.47 -28.99
CA LEU A 190 -5.01 -46.17 -29.13
C LEU A 190 -5.17 -46.80 -30.52
N ILE A 191 -4.80 -46.09 -31.59
CA ILE A 191 -4.81 -46.61 -32.97
C ILE A 191 -3.81 -47.78 -33.11
N ALA A 192 -2.63 -47.70 -32.49
CA ALA A 192 -1.62 -48.74 -32.54
C ALA A 192 -2.01 -50.01 -31.75
N ILE A 193 -2.78 -49.85 -30.66
CA ILE A 193 -3.33 -50.96 -29.89
C ILE A 193 -4.34 -51.74 -30.74
N GLU A 194 -5.24 -51.06 -31.44
CA GLU A 194 -6.26 -51.70 -32.31
C GLU A 194 -5.68 -52.27 -33.63
N GLY A 195 -4.57 -51.72 -34.14
CA GLY A 195 -4.02 -52.07 -35.46
C GLY A 195 -2.58 -52.61 -35.47
N LEU A 196 -2.41 -53.92 -35.25
CA LEU A 196 -1.09 -54.61 -35.23
C LEU A 196 -0.24 -54.36 -36.50
N ALA A 197 -0.85 -54.34 -37.69
CA ALA A 197 -0.13 -54.26 -38.97
C ALA A 197 0.48 -52.90 -39.30
N LYS A 198 0.13 -51.82 -38.56
CA LYS A 198 0.60 -50.44 -38.84
C LYS A 198 1.49 -49.86 -37.74
N ARG A 199 1.88 -50.66 -36.74
CA ARG A 199 2.63 -50.18 -35.56
C ARG A 199 3.95 -49.50 -35.90
N ASP A 200 4.75 -50.07 -36.82
CA ASP A 200 6.01 -49.45 -37.26
C ASP A 200 5.78 -48.09 -37.94
N ALA A 201 4.79 -48.00 -38.83
CA ALA A 201 4.48 -46.76 -39.53
C ALA A 201 3.96 -45.67 -38.57
N LEU A 202 3.14 -46.05 -37.57
CA LEU A 202 2.67 -45.15 -36.50
C LEU A 202 3.81 -44.71 -35.59
N LEU A 203 4.73 -45.62 -35.22
CA LEU A 203 5.92 -45.29 -34.45
C LEU A 203 6.81 -44.30 -35.20
N ARG A 204 7.05 -44.51 -36.50
CA ARG A 204 7.81 -43.56 -37.33
C ARG A 204 7.13 -42.20 -37.41
N PHE A 205 5.80 -42.16 -37.54
CA PHE A 205 5.05 -40.91 -37.50
C PHE A 205 5.17 -40.22 -36.14
N TRP A 206 5.07 -40.97 -35.04
CA TRP A 206 5.27 -40.45 -33.69
C TRP A 206 6.70 -39.93 -33.49
N LEU A 207 7.73 -40.63 -33.94
CA LEU A 207 9.12 -40.15 -33.92
C LEU A 207 9.27 -38.85 -34.73
N GLY A 208 8.63 -38.79 -35.91
CA GLY A 208 8.59 -37.55 -36.70
C GLY A 208 7.90 -36.41 -35.94
N LEU A 209 6.79 -36.70 -35.25
CA LEU A 209 6.09 -35.75 -34.40
C LEU A 209 6.99 -35.29 -33.23
N MET A 210 7.69 -36.20 -32.54
CA MET A 210 8.58 -35.82 -31.45
C MET A 210 9.77 -34.98 -31.92
N VAL A 211 10.36 -35.29 -33.07
CA VAL A 211 11.40 -34.45 -33.70
C VAL A 211 10.82 -33.09 -34.10
N GLY A 212 9.59 -33.07 -34.63
CA GLY A 212 8.87 -31.85 -34.91
C GLY A 212 8.60 -31.00 -33.67
N ILE A 213 8.29 -31.62 -32.53
CA ILE A 213 8.10 -30.90 -31.25
C ILE A 213 9.44 -30.36 -30.74
N ALA A 214 10.48 -31.20 -30.76
CA ALA A 214 11.78 -30.84 -30.24
C ALA A 214 12.43 -29.71 -31.04
N SER A 215 12.14 -29.56 -32.35
CA SER A 215 12.89 -28.61 -33.18
C SER A 215 12.62 -27.14 -32.85
N PRO A 216 11.38 -26.61 -32.73
CA PRO A 216 11.19 -25.22 -32.35
C PRO A 216 11.56 -24.97 -30.89
N MET A 217 11.31 -25.94 -29.99
CA MET A 217 11.77 -25.85 -28.60
C MET A 217 13.30 -25.70 -28.50
N ALA A 218 14.05 -26.53 -29.22
CA ALA A 218 15.51 -26.45 -29.25
C ALA A 218 16.01 -25.15 -29.88
N LEU A 219 15.33 -24.65 -30.91
CA LEU A 219 15.63 -23.33 -31.51
C LEU A 219 15.38 -22.19 -30.51
N THR A 220 14.27 -22.23 -29.77
CA THR A 220 13.97 -21.23 -28.72
C THR A 220 15.00 -21.27 -27.61
N VAL A 221 15.36 -22.46 -27.11
CA VAL A 221 16.41 -22.61 -26.10
C VAL A 221 17.76 -22.10 -26.63
N GLY A 222 18.14 -22.50 -27.85
CA GLY A 222 19.37 -22.04 -28.49
C GLY A 222 19.41 -20.52 -28.68
N TYR A 223 18.29 -19.90 -29.05
CA TYR A 223 18.17 -18.45 -29.16
C TYR A 223 18.43 -17.76 -27.82
N PHE A 224 17.81 -18.21 -26.72
CA PHE A 224 18.03 -17.61 -25.42
C PHE A 224 19.43 -17.89 -24.86
N VAL A 225 20.06 -19.02 -25.19
CA VAL A 225 21.46 -19.30 -24.83
C VAL A 225 22.42 -18.35 -25.56
N VAL A 226 22.23 -18.14 -26.86
CA VAL A 226 23.10 -17.25 -27.66
C VAL A 226 22.97 -15.78 -27.24
N ASN A 227 21.82 -15.40 -26.68
CA ASN A 227 21.55 -14.04 -26.21
C ASN A 227 21.73 -13.87 -24.69
N ASP A 228 22.35 -14.83 -23.99
CA ASP A 228 22.60 -14.74 -22.54
C ASP A 228 21.33 -14.49 -21.70
N ALA A 229 20.23 -15.11 -22.13
CA ALA A 229 18.90 -14.94 -21.55
C ALA A 229 18.28 -16.28 -21.11
N TYR A 230 19.07 -17.37 -21.12
CA TYR A 230 18.59 -18.72 -20.80
C TYR A 230 18.11 -18.83 -19.35
N ASP A 231 18.88 -18.33 -18.39
CA ASP A 231 18.53 -18.42 -16.98
C ASP A 231 17.26 -17.61 -16.66
N ASP A 232 17.14 -16.40 -17.24
CA ASP A 232 15.94 -15.58 -17.12
C ASP A 232 14.73 -16.24 -17.78
N TYR A 233 14.90 -16.83 -18.97
CA TYR A 233 13.84 -17.59 -19.64
C TYR A 233 13.33 -18.75 -18.77
N ILE A 234 14.24 -19.56 -18.23
CA ILE A 234 13.88 -20.67 -17.35
C ILE A 234 13.25 -20.16 -16.05
N PHE A 235 13.75 -19.06 -15.50
CA PHE A 235 13.18 -18.47 -14.30
C PHE A 235 11.76 -18.00 -14.56
N TYR A 236 11.53 -17.04 -15.45
CA TYR A 236 10.21 -16.42 -15.60
C TYR A 236 9.18 -17.36 -16.25
N ALA A 237 9.52 -18.06 -17.34
CA ALA A 237 8.55 -18.87 -18.07
C ALA A 237 8.17 -20.17 -17.34
N PHE A 238 9.04 -20.71 -16.47
CA PHE A 238 8.81 -22.00 -15.79
C PHE A 238 8.93 -21.94 -14.28
N THR A 239 10.04 -21.43 -13.74
CA THR A 239 10.32 -21.48 -12.29
C THR A 239 9.35 -20.59 -11.52
N PHE A 240 9.15 -19.34 -11.96
CA PHE A 240 8.19 -18.40 -11.39
C PHE A 240 6.79 -19.00 -11.39
N ASN A 241 6.36 -19.58 -12.52
CA ASN A 241 5.05 -20.24 -12.60
C ASN A 241 4.91 -21.38 -11.59
N THR A 242 5.87 -22.30 -11.54
CA THR A 242 5.76 -23.53 -10.74
C THR A 242 6.04 -23.35 -9.25
N LYS A 243 6.88 -22.39 -8.88
CA LYS A 243 7.34 -22.16 -7.49
C LYS A 243 6.61 -21.01 -6.79
N LEU A 244 6.15 -20.00 -7.53
CA LEU A 244 5.56 -18.79 -6.96
C LEU A 244 4.11 -18.61 -7.42
N TYR A 245 3.86 -18.46 -8.72
CA TYR A 245 2.55 -18.06 -9.25
C TYR A 245 1.43 -19.10 -9.04
N LEU A 246 1.68 -20.38 -9.36
CA LEU A 246 0.69 -21.44 -9.22
C LEU A 246 0.41 -21.84 -7.77
N PRO A 247 1.42 -21.93 -6.86
CA PRO A 247 1.18 -22.26 -5.46
C PRO A 247 0.37 -21.22 -4.68
N GLU A 248 0.23 -19.98 -5.15
CA GLU A 248 -0.64 -18.98 -4.51
C GLU A 248 -2.12 -19.39 -4.46
N VAL A 249 -2.57 -20.26 -5.37
CA VAL A 249 -3.93 -20.80 -5.35
C VAL A 249 -3.88 -22.27 -4.89
N PRO A 250 -4.61 -22.64 -3.81
CA PRO A 250 -4.68 -24.01 -3.33
C PRO A 250 -5.09 -25.01 -4.43
N PHE A 251 -4.48 -26.20 -4.42
CA PHE A 251 -4.69 -27.18 -5.49
C PHE A 251 -6.17 -27.55 -5.74
N VAL A 252 -6.99 -27.63 -4.68
CA VAL A 252 -8.42 -27.96 -4.83
C VAL A 252 -9.16 -26.83 -5.55
N GLU A 253 -8.91 -25.58 -5.19
CA GLU A 253 -9.50 -24.41 -5.88
C GLU A 253 -9.08 -24.37 -7.35
N ARG A 254 -7.81 -24.70 -7.64
CA ARG A 254 -7.34 -24.86 -9.01
C ARG A 254 -8.17 -25.87 -9.81
N LEU A 255 -8.45 -27.05 -9.23
CA LEU A 255 -9.28 -28.06 -9.88
C LEU A 255 -10.73 -27.59 -10.09
N LEU A 256 -11.28 -26.78 -9.18
CA LEU A 256 -12.65 -26.28 -9.28
C LEU A 256 -12.86 -25.35 -10.48
N CYS A 257 -11.81 -24.71 -11.01
CA CYS A 257 -11.88 -23.89 -12.23
C CYS A 257 -12.28 -24.68 -13.50
N VAL A 258 -12.34 -26.03 -13.44
CA VAL A 258 -12.97 -26.84 -14.50
C VAL A 258 -14.44 -26.46 -14.72
N ARG A 259 -15.08 -25.81 -13.74
CA ARG A 259 -16.46 -25.31 -13.84
C ARG A 259 -16.61 -24.15 -14.81
N MET A 260 -15.55 -23.38 -15.07
CA MET A 260 -15.63 -22.11 -15.81
C MET A 260 -16.17 -22.26 -17.23
N PRO A 261 -15.72 -23.23 -18.05
CA PRO A 261 -16.32 -23.49 -19.36
C PRO A 261 -17.83 -23.79 -19.30
N PHE A 262 -18.31 -24.42 -18.22
CA PHE A 262 -19.74 -24.70 -18.05
C PHE A 262 -20.52 -23.45 -17.63
N ILE A 263 -19.94 -22.60 -16.78
CA ILE A 263 -20.50 -21.29 -16.41
C ILE A 263 -20.63 -20.41 -17.65
N MET A 264 -19.56 -20.28 -18.44
CA MET A 264 -19.56 -19.54 -19.71
C MET A 264 -20.61 -20.09 -20.68
N ALA A 265 -20.66 -21.42 -20.84
CA ALA A 265 -21.67 -22.06 -21.67
C ALA A 265 -23.10 -21.75 -21.18
N TRP A 266 -23.35 -21.78 -19.88
CA TRP A 266 -24.68 -21.52 -19.31
C TRP A 266 -25.08 -20.05 -19.42
N GLN A 267 -24.17 -19.12 -19.13
CA GLN A 267 -24.45 -17.69 -19.15
C GLN A 267 -24.61 -17.16 -20.57
N HIS A 268 -23.77 -17.59 -21.50
CA HIS A 268 -23.66 -16.94 -22.80
C HIS A 268 -24.30 -17.73 -23.96
N VAL A 269 -24.27 -19.07 -23.91
CA VAL A 269 -24.72 -19.94 -25.01
C VAL A 269 -25.41 -21.23 -24.51
N SER A 270 -26.34 -21.12 -23.57
CA SER A 270 -26.94 -22.25 -22.83
C SER A 270 -27.50 -23.38 -23.69
N ILE A 271 -28.05 -23.09 -24.88
CA ILE A 271 -28.58 -24.11 -25.80
C ILE A 271 -27.41 -24.92 -26.39
N ILE A 272 -26.34 -24.25 -26.82
CA ILE A 272 -25.12 -24.92 -27.29
C ILE A 272 -24.47 -25.70 -26.15
N GLY A 273 -24.45 -25.15 -24.93
CA GLY A 273 -23.97 -25.83 -23.73
C GLY A 273 -24.71 -27.15 -23.46
N LEU A 274 -26.04 -27.13 -23.51
CA LEU A 274 -26.88 -28.33 -23.36
C LEU A 274 -26.62 -29.35 -24.48
N VAL A 275 -26.47 -28.91 -25.72
CA VAL A 275 -26.08 -29.77 -26.85
C VAL A 275 -24.67 -30.35 -26.63
N GLY A 276 -23.74 -29.58 -26.08
CA GLY A 276 -22.41 -30.03 -25.69
C GLY A 276 -22.44 -31.15 -24.65
N VAL A 277 -23.20 -30.98 -23.56
CA VAL A 277 -23.36 -31.98 -22.49
C VAL A 277 -24.02 -33.25 -23.03
N THR A 278 -25.09 -33.12 -23.81
CA THR A 278 -25.74 -34.28 -24.44
C THR A 278 -24.81 -35.00 -25.43
N SER A 279 -23.99 -34.25 -26.16
CA SER A 279 -22.94 -34.82 -27.02
C SER A 279 -21.90 -35.58 -26.20
N ALA A 280 -21.42 -35.02 -25.08
CA ALA A 280 -20.45 -35.67 -24.21
C ALA A 280 -20.99 -37.00 -23.64
N VAL A 281 -22.23 -37.02 -23.14
CA VAL A 281 -22.89 -38.27 -22.70
C VAL A 281 -23.02 -39.26 -23.86
N GLY A 282 -23.44 -38.80 -25.04
CA GLY A 282 -23.54 -39.62 -26.24
C GLY A 282 -22.21 -40.22 -26.68
N LEU A 283 -21.12 -39.43 -26.64
CA LEU A 283 -19.76 -39.83 -26.97
C LEU A 283 -19.20 -40.84 -25.97
N LEU A 284 -19.38 -40.61 -24.66
CA LEU A 284 -18.96 -41.54 -23.62
C LEU A 284 -19.70 -42.87 -23.72
N LEU A 285 -21.01 -42.85 -23.94
CA LEU A 285 -21.81 -44.07 -24.19
C LEU A 285 -21.37 -44.78 -25.47
N PHE A 286 -21.05 -44.01 -26.52
CA PHE A 286 -20.57 -44.56 -27.79
C PHE A 286 -19.20 -45.22 -27.66
N VAL A 287 -18.25 -44.58 -26.96
CA VAL A 287 -16.89 -45.09 -26.79
C VAL A 287 -16.86 -46.26 -25.80
N SER A 288 -17.56 -46.17 -24.66
CA SER A 288 -17.64 -47.25 -23.66
C SER A 288 -18.23 -48.55 -24.22
N LYS A 289 -19.32 -48.46 -25.00
CA LYS A 289 -19.89 -49.62 -25.70
C LYS A 289 -18.95 -50.23 -26.74
N ARG A 290 -17.92 -49.49 -27.16
CA ARG A 290 -16.97 -49.89 -28.21
C ARG A 290 -15.63 -50.36 -27.64
N LEU A 291 -15.25 -49.95 -26.44
CA LEU A 291 -14.01 -50.39 -25.76
C LEU A 291 -13.89 -51.92 -25.67
N PHE A 292 -15.02 -52.63 -25.55
CA PHE A 292 -15.07 -54.08 -25.36
C PHE A 292 -15.37 -54.89 -26.63
N ARG A 293 -15.30 -54.28 -27.82
CA ARG A 293 -15.60 -54.97 -29.09
C ARG A 293 -14.55 -54.67 -30.17
N PRO A 294 -13.70 -55.64 -30.58
CA PRO A 294 -12.74 -55.43 -31.66
C PRO A 294 -13.44 -55.12 -32.98
N ARG A 295 -12.91 -54.17 -33.75
CA ARG A 295 -13.53 -53.67 -34.99
C ARG A 295 -12.52 -53.35 -36.10
N PRO A 296 -13.00 -53.27 -37.36
CA PRO A 296 -12.14 -53.04 -38.52
C PRO A 296 -11.63 -51.60 -38.67
N THR A 297 -12.27 -50.58 -38.05
CA THR A 297 -11.85 -49.18 -38.16
C THR A 297 -11.98 -48.41 -36.83
N PHE A 298 -10.92 -47.67 -36.48
CA PHE A 298 -10.85 -46.85 -35.27
C PHE A 298 -11.78 -45.62 -35.38
N PRO A 299 -12.65 -45.33 -34.39
CA PRO A 299 -13.54 -44.18 -34.41
C PRO A 299 -12.79 -42.90 -34.01
N LEU A 300 -11.98 -42.36 -34.94
CA LEU A 300 -11.09 -41.22 -34.68
C LEU A 300 -11.81 -39.98 -34.16
N LEU A 301 -12.91 -39.56 -34.78
CA LEU A 301 -13.58 -38.30 -34.42
C LEU A 301 -14.10 -38.29 -32.97
N PRO A 302 -14.83 -39.31 -32.47
CA PRO A 302 -15.23 -39.36 -31.07
C PRO A 302 -14.08 -39.25 -30.06
N TRP A 303 -12.97 -39.97 -30.31
CA TRP A 303 -11.81 -39.91 -29.44
C TRP A 303 -11.08 -38.57 -29.51
N LEU A 304 -10.99 -37.97 -30.71
CA LEU A 304 -10.45 -36.62 -30.88
C LEU A 304 -11.28 -35.58 -30.14
N ILE A 305 -12.61 -35.64 -30.24
CA ILE A 305 -13.51 -34.73 -29.50
C ILE A 305 -13.28 -34.87 -28.00
N LEU A 306 -13.31 -36.10 -27.47
CA LEU A 306 -13.12 -36.35 -26.03
C LEU A 306 -11.74 -35.87 -25.55
N GLY A 307 -10.68 -36.19 -26.29
CA GLY A 307 -9.32 -35.77 -25.93
C GLY A 307 -9.14 -34.26 -25.98
N TRP A 308 -9.60 -33.62 -27.05
CA TRP A 308 -9.43 -32.17 -27.24
C TRP A 308 -10.30 -31.36 -26.27
N THR A 309 -11.54 -31.76 -26.04
CA THR A 309 -12.37 -31.14 -24.99
C THR A 309 -11.76 -31.37 -23.60
N PHE A 310 -11.22 -32.55 -23.31
CA PHE A 310 -10.53 -32.80 -22.04
C PHE A 310 -9.29 -31.92 -21.87
N SER A 311 -8.50 -31.73 -22.93
CA SER A 311 -7.36 -30.81 -22.97
C SER A 311 -7.78 -29.38 -22.60
N GLY A 312 -8.82 -28.86 -23.27
CA GLY A 312 -9.36 -27.53 -22.97
C GLY A 312 -9.90 -27.40 -21.53
N LEU A 313 -10.64 -28.40 -21.04
CA LEU A 313 -11.15 -28.40 -19.66
C LEU A 313 -10.02 -28.46 -18.63
N LEU A 314 -8.99 -29.28 -18.87
CA LEU A 314 -7.85 -29.39 -17.96
C LEU A 314 -7.02 -28.09 -17.96
N SER A 315 -6.93 -27.40 -19.10
CA SER A 315 -6.21 -26.14 -19.21
C SER A 315 -6.73 -25.06 -18.24
N THR A 316 -8.06 -24.98 -18.01
CA THR A 316 -8.65 -24.01 -17.08
C THR A 316 -8.32 -24.30 -15.62
N THR A 317 -7.91 -25.52 -15.31
CA THR A 317 -7.56 -25.92 -13.93
C THR A 317 -6.13 -25.59 -13.55
N LEU A 318 -5.26 -25.23 -14.51
CA LEU A 318 -3.83 -25.16 -14.23
C LEU A 318 -3.48 -23.97 -13.32
N SER A 319 -4.06 -22.80 -13.58
CA SER A 319 -3.75 -21.54 -12.88
C SER A 319 -4.55 -21.31 -11.60
N GLY A 320 -5.75 -21.89 -11.52
CA GLY A 320 -6.74 -21.61 -10.48
C GLY A 320 -7.38 -20.23 -10.50
N ARG A 321 -7.20 -19.46 -11.57
CA ARG A 321 -7.85 -18.17 -11.74
C ARG A 321 -9.01 -18.30 -12.72
N GLU A 322 -10.14 -17.67 -12.40
CA GLU A 322 -11.40 -17.82 -13.12
C GLU A 322 -11.51 -16.91 -14.36
N PHE A 323 -10.40 -16.67 -15.05
CA PHE A 323 -10.40 -15.84 -16.26
C PHE A 323 -11.19 -16.53 -17.40
N ALA A 324 -12.08 -15.78 -18.04
CA ALA A 324 -12.99 -16.32 -19.05
C ALA A 324 -12.24 -16.84 -20.28
N HIS A 325 -11.20 -16.12 -20.76
CA HIS A 325 -10.41 -16.51 -21.92
C HIS A 325 -9.72 -17.88 -21.79
N TYR A 326 -9.47 -18.42 -20.59
CA TYR A 326 -8.96 -19.80 -20.45
C TYR A 326 -9.92 -20.84 -21.03
N SER A 327 -11.20 -20.52 -21.12
CA SER A 327 -12.22 -21.40 -21.69
C SER A 327 -12.20 -21.45 -23.22
N GLU A 328 -11.47 -20.56 -23.91
CA GLU A 328 -11.41 -20.51 -25.38
C GLU A 328 -10.91 -21.82 -26.01
N GLN A 329 -9.98 -22.51 -25.34
CA GLN A 329 -9.42 -23.78 -25.84
C GLN A 329 -10.47 -24.91 -25.93
N VAL A 330 -11.62 -24.78 -25.26
CA VAL A 330 -12.73 -25.77 -25.34
C VAL A 330 -13.53 -25.63 -26.64
N ILE A 331 -13.51 -24.45 -27.29
CA ILE A 331 -14.37 -24.09 -28.43
C ILE A 331 -14.22 -25.06 -29.62
N PRO A 332 -13.02 -25.45 -30.08
CA PRO A 332 -12.90 -26.38 -31.22
C PRO A 332 -13.52 -27.75 -30.94
N GLY A 333 -13.22 -28.34 -29.78
CA GLY A 333 -13.73 -29.65 -29.35
C GLY A 333 -15.25 -29.63 -29.18
N LEU A 334 -15.78 -28.58 -28.54
CA LEU A 334 -17.23 -28.37 -28.39
C LEU A 334 -17.92 -28.22 -29.75
N SER A 335 -17.32 -27.48 -30.68
CA SER A 335 -17.87 -27.32 -32.03
C SER A 335 -17.96 -28.64 -32.79
N LEU A 336 -16.93 -29.49 -32.72
CA LEU A 336 -16.97 -30.84 -33.28
C LEU A 336 -18.00 -31.74 -32.57
N ALA A 337 -18.13 -31.62 -31.24
CA ALA A 337 -19.13 -32.35 -30.47
C ALA A 337 -20.57 -32.00 -30.89
N VAL A 338 -20.85 -30.70 -31.06
CA VAL A 338 -22.14 -30.20 -31.55
C VAL A 338 -22.39 -30.66 -32.99
N GLY A 339 -21.37 -30.60 -33.85
CA GLY A 339 -21.46 -31.15 -35.21
C GLY A 339 -21.78 -32.65 -35.23
N TRP A 340 -21.13 -33.43 -34.38
CA TRP A 340 -21.27 -34.88 -34.31
C TRP A 340 -22.67 -35.31 -33.86
N ILE A 341 -23.22 -34.69 -32.81
CA ILE A 341 -24.56 -35.00 -32.33
C ILE A 341 -25.64 -34.39 -33.24
N GLY A 342 -25.40 -33.17 -33.76
CA GLY A 342 -26.32 -32.47 -34.64
C GLY A 342 -26.59 -33.25 -35.93
N SER A 343 -25.56 -33.79 -36.58
CA SER A 343 -25.74 -34.60 -37.79
C SER A 343 -26.55 -35.87 -37.54
N ARG A 344 -26.43 -36.46 -36.36
CA ARG A 344 -27.21 -37.63 -35.94
C ARG A 344 -28.66 -37.26 -35.64
N LEU A 345 -28.90 -36.12 -34.99
CA LEU A 345 -30.24 -35.61 -34.71
C LEU A 345 -31.01 -35.30 -36.01
N PHE A 346 -30.37 -34.62 -36.97
CA PHE A 346 -30.97 -34.33 -38.28
C PHE A 346 -31.33 -35.58 -39.09
N ASN A 347 -30.57 -36.66 -38.88
CA ASN A 347 -30.80 -37.96 -39.54
C ASN A 347 -31.67 -38.91 -38.70
N TRP A 348 -32.08 -38.52 -37.50
CA TRP A 348 -32.88 -39.36 -36.60
C TRP A 348 -34.33 -39.43 -37.09
N ARG A 349 -34.82 -40.66 -37.36
CA ARG A 349 -36.19 -40.92 -37.83
C ARG A 349 -36.83 -42.03 -36.98
N PRO A 350 -37.39 -41.72 -35.79
CA PRO A 350 -38.05 -42.73 -34.98
C PRO A 350 -39.31 -43.29 -35.66
N ARG A 351 -39.59 -44.57 -35.45
CA ARG A 351 -40.50 -45.37 -36.28
C ARG A 351 -42.00 -45.00 -36.19
N PRO A 352 -42.55 -44.33 -35.16
CA PRO A 352 -43.87 -43.73 -35.30
C PRO A 352 -43.82 -42.31 -35.91
N TRP A 353 -42.75 -41.54 -35.70
CA TRP A 353 -42.67 -40.11 -36.05
C TRP A 353 -41.43 -39.77 -36.89
N PRO A 354 -41.42 -40.11 -38.19
CA PRO A 354 -40.24 -39.94 -39.04
C PRO A 354 -39.82 -38.47 -39.25
N VAL A 355 -40.70 -37.51 -38.95
CA VAL A 355 -40.44 -36.06 -39.04
C VAL A 355 -39.85 -35.50 -37.72
N LEU A 356 -40.03 -36.21 -36.59
CA LEU A 356 -39.70 -35.70 -35.25
C LEU A 356 -38.24 -35.25 -35.13
N GLY A 357 -37.28 -36.06 -35.58
CA GLY A 357 -35.86 -35.73 -35.45
C GLY A 357 -35.47 -34.49 -36.27
N ARG A 358 -36.06 -34.30 -37.46
CA ARG A 358 -35.88 -33.09 -38.26
C ARG A 358 -36.52 -31.87 -37.61
N SER A 359 -37.76 -32.00 -37.13
CA SER A 359 -38.44 -30.91 -36.41
C SER A 359 -37.64 -30.49 -35.17
N LEU A 360 -37.18 -31.45 -34.37
CA LEU A 360 -36.36 -31.19 -33.19
C LEU A 360 -35.03 -30.53 -33.56
N ALA A 361 -34.34 -31.04 -34.58
CA ALA A 361 -33.09 -30.44 -35.05
C ALA A 361 -33.29 -29.00 -35.55
N THR A 362 -34.38 -28.73 -36.28
CA THR A 362 -34.74 -27.38 -36.72
C THR A 362 -35.09 -26.46 -35.55
N ILE A 363 -35.84 -26.95 -34.55
CA ILE A 363 -36.16 -26.18 -33.34
C ILE A 363 -34.89 -25.84 -32.57
N VAL A 364 -33.98 -26.81 -32.37
CA VAL A 364 -32.69 -26.57 -31.72
C VAL A 364 -31.84 -25.58 -32.53
N ALA A 365 -31.77 -25.73 -33.85
CA ALA A 365 -31.05 -24.78 -34.71
C ALA A 365 -31.63 -23.36 -34.64
N LEU A 366 -32.96 -23.22 -34.63
CA LEU A 366 -33.63 -21.93 -34.48
C LEU A 366 -33.37 -21.33 -33.09
N ALA A 367 -33.42 -22.14 -32.03
CA ALA A 367 -33.10 -21.70 -30.68
C ALA A 367 -31.64 -21.23 -30.56
N VAL A 368 -30.69 -21.92 -31.20
CA VAL A 368 -29.28 -21.51 -31.27
C VAL A 368 -29.13 -20.17 -32.01
N VAL A 369 -29.84 -19.98 -33.14
CA VAL A 369 -29.79 -18.71 -33.88
C VAL A 369 -30.40 -17.56 -33.06
N ILE A 370 -31.56 -17.77 -32.45
CA ILE A 370 -32.22 -16.74 -31.60
C ILE A 370 -31.32 -16.39 -30.42
N GLN A 371 -30.79 -17.38 -29.70
CA GLN A 371 -29.83 -17.15 -28.62
C GLN A 371 -28.59 -16.41 -29.12
N GLY A 372 -28.04 -16.80 -30.26
CA GLY A 372 -26.87 -16.17 -30.85
C GLY A 372 -27.10 -14.69 -31.19
N VAL A 373 -28.28 -14.36 -31.74
CA VAL A 373 -28.66 -12.96 -32.02
C VAL A 373 -28.79 -12.15 -30.72
N ILE A 374 -29.48 -12.70 -29.71
CA ILE A 374 -29.63 -12.03 -28.40
C ILE A 374 -28.25 -11.80 -27.76
N ARG A 375 -27.39 -12.83 -27.73
CA ARG A 375 -26.05 -12.70 -27.15
C ARG A 375 -25.19 -11.73 -27.96
N TYR A 376 -25.26 -11.75 -29.29
CA TYR A 376 -24.53 -10.80 -30.13
C TYR A 376 -24.94 -9.35 -29.84
N GLN A 377 -26.23 -9.09 -29.63
CA GLN A 377 -26.70 -7.76 -29.22
C GLN A 377 -26.17 -7.34 -27.84
N ALA A 378 -26.11 -8.28 -26.88
CA ALA A 378 -25.52 -8.03 -25.57
C ALA A 378 -24.01 -7.74 -25.68
N VAL A 379 -23.26 -8.55 -26.44
CA VAL A 379 -21.85 -8.33 -26.75
C VAL A 379 -21.64 -6.97 -27.41
N ALA A 380 -22.48 -6.60 -28.39
CA ALA A 380 -22.38 -5.30 -29.05
C ALA A 380 -22.58 -4.14 -28.08
N ALA A 381 -23.49 -4.27 -27.11
CA ALA A 381 -23.70 -3.27 -26.07
C ALA A 381 -22.50 -3.20 -25.09
N GLU A 382 -22.00 -4.35 -24.63
CA GLU A 382 -20.82 -4.46 -23.76
C GLU A 382 -19.59 -3.78 -24.39
N LEU A 383 -19.28 -4.11 -25.65
CA LEU A 383 -18.12 -3.56 -26.36
C LEU A 383 -18.27 -2.07 -26.69
N SER A 384 -19.48 -1.61 -26.99
CA SER A 384 -19.72 -0.19 -27.27
C SER A 384 -19.53 0.68 -26.03
N ALA A 385 -19.87 0.17 -24.84
CA ALA A 385 -19.61 0.85 -23.57
C ALA A 385 -18.11 0.90 -23.26
N ALA A 386 -17.39 -0.21 -23.44
CA ALA A 386 -15.94 -0.28 -23.22
C ALA A 386 -15.16 0.65 -24.15
N HIS A 387 -15.59 0.80 -25.41
CA HIS A 387 -14.93 1.68 -26.40
C HIS A 387 -14.82 3.14 -25.96
N GLN A 388 -15.70 3.62 -25.07
CA GLN A 388 -15.71 5.00 -24.59
C GLN A 388 -14.70 5.28 -23.47
N GLN A 389 -14.12 4.24 -22.87
CA GLN A 389 -13.22 4.36 -21.71
C GLN A 389 -11.75 4.29 -22.17
N GLN A 390 -11.27 5.32 -22.88
CA GLN A 390 -9.86 5.41 -23.23
C GLN A 390 -9.03 5.81 -22.00
N LEU A 391 -7.85 5.19 -21.83
CA LEU A 391 -6.97 5.51 -20.71
C LEU A 391 -6.31 6.88 -20.93
N ASP A 392 -6.93 7.91 -20.36
CA ASP A 392 -6.56 9.32 -20.54
C ASP A 392 -5.09 9.62 -20.12
N VAL A 393 -4.56 8.86 -19.16
CA VAL A 393 -3.16 8.95 -18.71
C VAL A 393 -2.16 8.68 -19.84
N GLY A 394 -2.44 7.74 -20.76
CA GLY A 394 -1.55 7.45 -21.88
C GLY A 394 -1.43 8.61 -22.88
N ILE A 395 -2.52 9.37 -23.06
CA ILE A 395 -2.54 10.59 -23.88
C ILE A 395 -1.70 11.68 -23.20
N ARG A 396 -1.86 11.86 -21.89
CA ARG A 396 -1.07 12.83 -21.10
C ARG A 396 0.42 12.54 -21.15
N VAL A 397 0.82 11.27 -21.05
CA VAL A 397 2.23 10.88 -21.22
C VAL A 397 2.74 11.34 -22.59
N ARG A 398 1.98 11.17 -23.68
CA ARG A 398 2.39 11.66 -25.02
C ARG A 398 2.53 13.17 -25.09
N GLN A 399 1.65 13.91 -24.40
CA GLN A 399 1.72 15.38 -24.38
C GLN A 399 2.98 15.87 -23.67
N HIS A 400 3.46 15.14 -22.66
CA HIS A 400 4.65 15.49 -21.88
C HIS A 400 5.94 14.79 -22.31
N SER A 401 5.94 14.02 -23.40
CA SER A 401 7.14 13.29 -23.87
C SER A 401 7.26 13.19 -25.38
N THR A 402 8.48 13.06 -25.88
CA THR A 402 8.77 12.76 -27.30
C THR A 402 8.76 11.25 -27.56
N GLU A 403 8.74 10.83 -28.83
CA GLU A 403 8.66 9.41 -29.20
C GLU A 403 9.87 8.56 -28.77
N ASN A 404 11.04 9.19 -28.60
CA ASN A 404 12.27 8.51 -28.20
C ASN A 404 12.47 8.45 -26.68
N GLU A 405 11.62 9.15 -25.92
CA GLU A 405 11.71 9.21 -24.47
C GLU A 405 11.09 7.98 -23.82
N ARG A 406 11.68 7.52 -22.71
CA ARG A 406 11.28 6.27 -22.05
C ARG A 406 10.38 6.52 -20.84
N LEU A 407 9.43 5.61 -20.65
CA LEU A 407 8.45 5.65 -19.57
C LEU A 407 8.81 4.62 -18.49
N PHE A 408 8.59 4.95 -17.23
CA PHE A 408 8.50 3.97 -16.15
C PHE A 408 7.12 4.02 -15.49
N VAL A 409 6.47 2.88 -15.33
CA VAL A 409 5.19 2.77 -14.63
C VAL A 409 5.39 2.05 -13.30
N TRP A 410 5.27 2.77 -12.19
CA TRP A 410 5.19 2.19 -10.86
C TRP A 410 3.77 1.66 -10.62
N GLY A 411 3.54 0.40 -10.97
CA GLY A 411 2.20 -0.16 -11.02
C GLY A 411 2.06 -1.50 -11.74
N TYR A 412 0.80 -1.94 -11.86
CA TYR A 412 0.37 -3.04 -12.73
C TYR A 412 -0.52 -2.53 -13.88
N PHE A 413 0.01 -1.58 -14.65
CA PHE A 413 -0.67 -0.90 -15.76
C PHE A 413 0.17 -0.87 -17.05
N PRO A 414 0.40 -2.03 -17.69
CA PRO A 414 1.17 -2.09 -18.94
C PRO A 414 0.50 -1.35 -20.11
N GLU A 415 -0.81 -1.11 -20.03
CA GLU A 415 -1.60 -0.44 -21.08
C GLU A 415 -1.11 1.00 -21.33
N ILE A 416 -0.49 1.62 -20.33
CA ILE A 416 0.04 2.98 -20.43
C ILE A 416 1.19 3.03 -21.45
N TYR A 417 2.06 2.02 -21.52
CA TYR A 417 3.11 1.95 -22.54
C TYR A 417 2.52 1.92 -23.94
N PHE A 418 1.50 1.09 -24.17
CA PHE A 418 0.81 1.00 -25.45
C PHE A 418 0.08 2.29 -25.84
N HIS A 419 -0.73 2.83 -24.94
CA HIS A 419 -1.46 4.07 -25.21
C HIS A 419 -0.52 5.27 -25.35
N SER A 420 0.60 5.30 -24.63
CA SER A 420 1.60 6.36 -24.79
C SER A 420 2.52 6.15 -25.99
N ARG A 421 2.66 4.92 -26.49
CA ARG A 421 3.71 4.53 -27.47
C ARG A 421 5.09 4.99 -26.99
N ARG A 422 5.40 4.69 -25.74
CA ARG A 422 6.71 4.94 -25.13
C ARG A 422 7.31 3.63 -24.70
N MET A 423 8.61 3.49 -24.96
CA MET A 423 9.35 2.30 -24.56
C MET A 423 9.55 2.29 -23.04
N PRO A 424 9.52 1.12 -22.40
CA PRO A 424 9.86 0.98 -20.98
C PRO A 424 11.30 1.44 -20.71
N ALA A 425 11.49 2.17 -19.61
CA ALA A 425 12.80 2.56 -19.09
C ALA A 425 13.52 1.41 -18.37
N THR A 426 12.75 0.41 -17.92
CA THR A 426 13.29 -0.81 -17.27
C THR A 426 12.67 -2.04 -17.90
N ARG A 427 13.31 -3.20 -17.71
CA ARG A 427 12.77 -4.49 -18.16
C ARG A 427 11.45 -4.87 -17.50
N PHE A 428 11.09 -4.20 -16.41
CA PHE A 428 9.88 -4.45 -15.65
C PHE A 428 8.74 -3.56 -16.14
N ILE A 429 7.93 -4.08 -17.08
CA ILE A 429 6.70 -3.42 -17.55
C ILE A 429 5.58 -3.41 -16.50
N TYR A 430 5.77 -4.15 -15.41
CA TYR A 430 5.02 -4.05 -14.16
C TYR A 430 5.96 -4.30 -12.99
N THR A 431 5.69 -3.65 -11.85
CA THR A 431 6.58 -3.71 -10.69
C THR A 431 6.40 -4.95 -9.83
N ASN A 432 5.50 -5.85 -10.20
CA ASN A 432 5.16 -7.04 -9.42
C ASN A 432 6.38 -7.96 -9.16
N TYR A 433 7.33 -8.02 -10.12
CA TYR A 433 8.56 -8.80 -9.98
C TYR A 433 9.57 -8.20 -8.98
N ILE A 434 9.49 -6.90 -8.69
CA ILE A 434 10.35 -6.21 -7.73
C ILE A 434 9.64 -5.90 -6.41
N THR A 435 8.31 -5.86 -6.39
CA THR A 435 7.52 -5.71 -5.16
C THR A 435 7.14 -7.04 -4.51
N GLY A 436 7.22 -8.15 -5.27
CA GLY A 436 6.80 -9.48 -4.85
C GLY A 436 5.29 -9.73 -4.93
N MET A 437 4.55 -8.77 -5.50
CA MET A 437 3.14 -8.95 -5.78
C MET A 437 2.91 -10.07 -6.81
N ILE A 438 1.95 -10.94 -6.53
CA ILE A 438 1.39 -11.91 -7.46
C ILE A 438 -0.07 -11.49 -7.66
N ALA A 439 -0.35 -11.02 -8.87
CA ALA A 439 -1.62 -10.40 -9.20
C ALA A 439 -2.82 -11.29 -8.82
N TRP A 440 -3.80 -10.66 -8.17
CA TRP A 440 -5.08 -11.22 -7.75
C TRP A 440 -5.02 -12.31 -6.66
N THR A 441 -3.85 -12.57 -6.04
CA THR A 441 -3.74 -13.63 -5.02
C THR A 441 -3.12 -13.17 -3.70
N ASN A 442 -1.96 -12.52 -3.70
CA ASN A 442 -1.30 -12.07 -2.45
C ASN A 442 -1.53 -10.56 -2.16
N ILE A 443 -2.74 -10.09 -2.52
CA ILE A 443 -3.15 -8.68 -2.45
C ILE A 443 -3.47 -8.20 -1.03
N ASP A 444 -3.53 -9.11 -0.06
CA ASP A 444 -3.72 -8.77 1.35
C ASP A 444 -2.63 -7.78 1.79
N SER A 445 -3.04 -6.58 2.19
CA SER A 445 -2.18 -5.43 2.50
C SER A 445 -1.20 -5.71 3.65
N ILE A 446 -1.50 -6.65 4.56
CA ILE A 446 -0.67 -6.99 5.72
C ILE A 446 0.26 -8.19 5.48
N LYS A 447 0.04 -8.99 4.43
CA LYS A 447 0.87 -10.16 4.12
C LYS A 447 2.26 -9.69 3.64
N ASP A 448 3.34 -10.19 4.23
CA ASP A 448 4.67 -10.01 3.65
C ASP A 448 4.76 -10.77 2.32
N VAL A 449 5.23 -10.09 1.29
CA VAL A 449 5.31 -10.57 -0.09
C VAL A 449 6.74 -10.56 -0.64
N GLU A 450 7.74 -10.26 0.19
CA GLU A 450 9.15 -10.25 -0.26
C GLU A 450 9.60 -11.59 -0.87
N TYR A 451 9.00 -12.71 -0.44
CA TYR A 451 9.25 -14.03 -1.04
C TYR A 451 8.93 -14.11 -2.54
N GLY A 452 8.07 -13.21 -3.05
CA GLY A 452 7.70 -13.12 -4.46
C GLY A 452 8.64 -12.26 -5.30
N VAL A 453 9.59 -11.54 -4.68
CA VAL A 453 10.56 -10.70 -5.40
C VAL A 453 11.47 -11.61 -6.22
N SER A 454 11.66 -11.27 -7.49
CA SER A 454 12.47 -12.05 -8.41
C SER A 454 13.95 -12.02 -7.98
N PRO A 455 14.72 -13.10 -8.18
CA PRO A 455 16.14 -13.14 -7.84
C PRO A 455 16.92 -11.98 -8.48
N GLY A 456 17.58 -11.17 -7.65
CA GLY A 456 18.30 -9.97 -8.10
C GLY A 456 17.39 -8.89 -8.73
N GLY A 457 16.07 -8.95 -8.52
CA GLY A 457 15.10 -8.08 -9.21
C GLY A 457 15.36 -6.59 -8.99
N TRP A 458 15.67 -6.19 -7.75
CA TRP A 458 16.02 -4.80 -7.43
C TRP A 458 17.38 -4.38 -8.02
N ASP A 459 18.36 -5.29 -8.04
CA ASP A 459 19.67 -5.00 -8.64
C ASP A 459 19.52 -4.74 -10.15
N LYS A 460 18.78 -5.62 -10.85
CA LYS A 460 18.44 -5.46 -12.28
C LYS A 460 17.63 -4.19 -12.54
N PHE A 461 16.71 -3.85 -11.63
CA PHE A 461 15.93 -2.62 -11.75
C PHE A 461 16.83 -1.38 -11.70
N TYR A 462 17.76 -1.33 -10.74
CA TYR A 462 18.68 -0.19 -10.61
C TYR A 462 19.75 -0.14 -11.71
N GLU A 463 20.15 -1.29 -12.25
CA GLU A 463 20.95 -1.38 -13.47
C GLU A 463 20.24 -0.69 -14.65
N ASP A 464 19.00 -1.11 -14.95
CA ASP A 464 18.21 -0.52 -16.03
C ASP A 464 17.93 0.97 -15.79
N TRP A 465 17.60 1.35 -14.54
CA TRP A 465 17.33 2.74 -14.16
C TRP A 465 18.55 3.64 -14.36
N ALA A 466 19.76 3.13 -14.12
CA ALA A 466 20.99 3.88 -14.31
C ALA A 466 21.37 4.01 -15.80
N GLU A 467 21.14 2.95 -16.58
CA GLU A 467 21.40 2.94 -18.02
C GLU A 467 20.40 3.80 -18.80
N HIS A 468 19.12 3.70 -18.44
CA HIS A 468 17.99 4.34 -19.09
C HIS A 468 17.10 5.06 -18.08
N PRO A 469 17.56 6.16 -17.46
CA PRO A 469 16.75 6.90 -16.49
C PRO A 469 15.45 7.37 -17.15
N PRO A 470 14.27 7.10 -16.55
CA PRO A 470 13.01 7.39 -17.20
C PRO A 470 12.82 8.88 -17.46
N ASP A 471 12.31 9.22 -18.62
CA ASP A 471 11.92 10.60 -18.94
C ASP A 471 10.62 10.99 -18.25
N ILE A 472 9.74 10.00 -18.11
CA ILE A 472 8.45 10.09 -17.46
C ILE A 472 8.30 8.93 -16.49
N ILE A 473 7.77 9.21 -15.31
CA ILE A 473 7.31 8.19 -14.37
C ILE A 473 5.81 8.35 -14.18
N VAL A 474 5.06 7.27 -14.29
CA VAL A 474 3.67 7.19 -13.85
C VAL A 474 3.62 6.37 -12.57
N ASP A 475 3.24 7.01 -11.48
CA ASP A 475 2.83 6.31 -10.26
C ASP A 475 1.33 6.05 -10.29
N THR A 476 0.95 4.79 -10.19
CA THR A 476 -0.45 4.35 -10.32
C THR A 476 -1.27 4.49 -9.03
N GLY A 477 -0.62 4.93 -7.94
CA GLY A 477 -1.28 5.18 -6.65
C GLY A 477 -1.89 3.91 -6.07
N THR A 478 -3.18 3.97 -5.71
CA THR A 478 -3.89 2.85 -5.08
C THR A 478 -4.44 1.82 -6.07
N SER A 479 -4.41 2.14 -7.37
CA SER A 479 -5.04 1.35 -8.42
C SER A 479 -4.45 -0.07 -8.52
N ARG A 480 -5.32 -1.07 -8.75
CA ARG A 480 -4.92 -2.50 -8.88
C ARG A 480 -4.00 -2.96 -7.74
N ASN A 481 -4.39 -2.65 -6.50
CA ASN A 481 -3.74 -3.08 -5.26
C ASN A 481 -2.31 -2.56 -5.05
N HIS A 482 -1.92 -1.49 -5.75
CA HIS A 482 -0.59 -0.88 -5.58
C HIS A 482 -0.48 0.04 -4.36
N ALA A 483 -1.59 0.31 -3.65
CA ALA A 483 -1.60 1.01 -2.36
C ALA A 483 -0.65 0.39 -1.32
N LYS A 484 -0.43 -0.94 -1.40
CA LYS A 484 0.50 -1.69 -0.54
C LYS A 484 1.96 -1.31 -0.75
N PHE A 485 2.31 -0.76 -1.91
CA PHE A 485 3.67 -0.44 -2.31
C PHE A 485 3.79 1.05 -2.64
N PRO A 486 3.57 1.96 -1.67
CA PRO A 486 3.77 3.39 -1.90
C PRO A 486 5.20 3.62 -2.37
N ILE A 487 5.35 4.37 -3.46
CA ILE A 487 6.65 4.63 -4.08
C ILE A 487 7.56 5.40 -3.11
N GLU A 488 6.98 6.22 -2.22
CA GLU A 488 7.65 7.02 -1.20
C GLU A 488 8.40 6.17 -0.16
N ALA A 489 7.91 4.95 0.11
CA ALA A 489 8.58 4.03 1.02
C ALA A 489 9.81 3.36 0.40
N ARG A 490 10.10 3.58 -0.88
CA ARG A 490 11.19 2.93 -1.62
C ARG A 490 12.39 3.86 -1.72
N ILE A 491 13.21 3.86 -0.67
CA ILE A 491 14.52 4.52 -0.68
C ILE A 491 15.56 3.53 -1.23
N PRO A 492 16.44 3.91 -2.19
CA PRO A 492 16.71 5.28 -2.66
C PRO A 492 15.85 5.81 -3.83
N LEU A 493 14.96 5.00 -4.44
CA LEU A 493 14.18 5.39 -5.63
C LEU A 493 13.43 6.72 -5.45
N TRP A 494 12.69 6.88 -4.35
CA TRP A 494 11.94 8.10 -4.11
C TRP A 494 12.83 9.34 -3.97
N SER A 495 13.98 9.21 -3.29
CA SER A 495 14.94 10.31 -3.17
C SER A 495 15.54 10.72 -4.54
N ASP A 496 15.66 9.78 -5.49
CA ASP A 496 16.05 10.11 -6.86
C ASP A 496 14.92 10.83 -7.62
N ILE A 497 13.66 10.47 -7.37
CA ILE A 497 12.49 11.15 -7.93
C ILE A 497 12.41 12.59 -7.42
N GLU A 498 12.52 12.81 -6.11
CA GLU A 498 12.52 14.13 -5.48
C GLU A 498 13.59 15.06 -6.06
N ARG A 499 14.79 14.53 -6.33
CA ARG A 499 15.91 15.33 -6.86
C ARG A 499 15.80 15.66 -8.34
N ASN A 500 15.28 14.73 -9.14
CA ASN A 500 15.47 14.77 -10.60
C ASN A 500 14.17 14.92 -11.39
N TYR A 501 13.01 15.04 -10.74
CA TYR A 501 11.71 15.10 -11.43
C TYR A 501 10.82 16.20 -10.85
N ALA A 502 9.82 16.62 -11.63
CA ALA A 502 8.71 17.45 -11.17
C ALA A 502 7.38 16.74 -11.50
N GLN A 503 6.36 16.89 -10.65
CA GLN A 503 5.03 16.37 -10.98
C GLN A 503 4.37 17.29 -12.01
N VAL A 504 3.78 16.73 -13.06
CA VAL A 504 3.11 17.47 -14.15
C VAL A 504 1.70 16.91 -14.37
N SER A 505 0.82 17.67 -15.02
CA SER A 505 -0.56 17.25 -15.31
C SER A 505 -1.31 16.82 -14.04
N LEU A 506 -1.48 17.74 -13.09
CA LEU A 506 -2.02 17.45 -11.76
C LEU A 506 -3.50 17.04 -11.81
N ASP A 507 -4.19 17.40 -12.89
CA ASP A 507 -5.51 16.90 -13.24
C ASP A 507 -5.56 15.37 -13.36
N ALA A 508 -4.48 14.73 -13.82
CA ALA A 508 -4.40 13.27 -13.92
C ALA A 508 -4.57 12.59 -12.56
N GLU A 509 -3.99 13.16 -11.51
CA GLU A 509 -4.11 12.67 -10.14
C GLU A 509 -5.56 12.79 -9.66
N THR A 510 -6.24 13.87 -10.04
CA THR A 510 -7.64 14.11 -9.67
C THR A 510 -8.62 13.21 -10.43
N ILE A 511 -8.37 12.97 -11.72
CA ILE A 511 -9.28 12.23 -12.62
C ILE A 511 -9.07 10.71 -12.51
N SER A 512 -7.82 10.28 -12.41
CA SER A 512 -7.44 8.86 -12.50
C SER A 512 -6.78 8.30 -11.23
N GLY A 513 -6.47 9.14 -10.24
CA GLY A 513 -5.71 8.73 -9.06
C GLY A 513 -4.22 8.46 -9.32
N MET A 514 -3.72 8.76 -10.53
CA MET A 514 -2.33 8.49 -10.94
C MET A 514 -1.51 9.78 -11.00
N ARG A 515 -0.25 9.72 -10.56
CA ARG A 515 0.68 10.85 -10.57
C ARG A 515 1.68 10.71 -11.72
N LEU A 516 1.88 11.79 -12.46
CA LEU A 516 2.83 11.86 -13.57
C LEU A 516 4.02 12.72 -13.17
N PHE A 517 5.23 12.19 -13.29
CA PHE A 517 6.47 12.89 -13.00
C PHE A 517 7.31 13.00 -14.26
N ARG A 518 7.75 14.22 -14.58
CA ARG A 518 8.64 14.52 -15.71
C ARG A 518 10.05 14.80 -15.21
N ARG A 519 11.03 14.19 -15.86
CA ARG A 519 12.44 14.39 -15.56
C ARG A 519 12.87 15.83 -15.83
N LEU A 520 13.66 16.39 -14.93
CA LEU A 520 14.25 17.72 -15.04
C LEU A 520 15.39 17.73 -16.08
N ALA A 521 15.50 18.83 -16.81
CA ALA A 521 16.60 19.10 -17.73
C ALA A 521 17.82 19.68 -16.98
N PRO A 522 19.03 19.59 -17.55
CA PRO A 522 20.20 20.29 -17.05
C PRO A 522 19.96 21.80 -16.90
N ILE A 523 20.48 22.38 -15.81
CA ILE A 523 20.30 23.81 -15.52
C ILE A 523 21.01 24.65 -16.61
N PRO A 524 20.32 25.59 -17.26
CA PRO A 524 20.91 26.44 -18.28
C PRO A 524 21.99 27.38 -17.71
N SER A 525 23.05 27.62 -18.48
CA SER A 525 24.23 28.37 -18.04
C SER A 525 24.05 29.90 -17.96
N SER A 526 22.95 30.45 -18.49
CA SER A 526 22.71 31.91 -18.56
C SER A 526 21.40 32.32 -17.89
N SER A 527 21.47 33.31 -17.00
CA SER A 527 20.30 33.97 -16.43
C SER A 527 19.82 35.09 -17.36
N ALA A 528 18.86 34.79 -18.25
CA ALA A 528 18.20 35.84 -19.04
C ALA A 528 17.40 36.79 -18.12
N GLU A 529 17.43 38.09 -18.41
CA GLU A 529 16.51 39.05 -17.81
C GLU A 529 15.07 38.67 -18.17
N ALA A 530 14.19 38.67 -17.18
CA ALA A 530 12.82 38.21 -17.30
C ALA A 530 11.86 39.24 -16.71
N ASP A 531 10.83 39.58 -17.49
CA ASP A 531 9.77 40.51 -17.09
C ASP A 531 8.79 39.84 -16.14
N LEU A 532 8.20 40.61 -15.23
CA LEU A 532 7.19 40.10 -14.31
C LEU A 532 5.90 39.74 -15.07
N SER A 533 5.41 38.51 -14.88
CA SER A 533 4.10 38.08 -15.37
C SER A 533 3.19 37.70 -14.21
N PRO A 534 2.05 38.39 -14.04
CA PRO A 534 1.07 38.06 -13.00
C PRO A 534 0.26 36.78 -13.33
N LEU A 535 0.44 36.22 -14.53
CA LEU A 535 -0.29 35.03 -14.98
C LEU A 535 0.29 33.71 -14.46
N LEU A 536 1.51 33.74 -13.89
CA LEU A 536 2.12 32.59 -13.23
C LEU A 536 1.81 32.65 -11.74
N LEU A 537 0.88 31.80 -11.30
CA LEU A 537 0.42 31.70 -9.92
C LEU A 537 1.21 30.63 -9.20
N LEU A 538 1.76 30.99 -8.03
CA LEU A 538 2.48 30.08 -7.16
C LEU A 538 1.65 29.81 -5.90
N LYS A 539 1.58 28.54 -5.49
CA LYS A 539 1.02 28.14 -4.20
C LYS A 539 1.81 26.95 -3.66
N GLY A 540 1.84 26.80 -2.34
CA GLY A 540 2.40 25.60 -1.74
C GLY A 540 1.39 24.45 -1.77
N TYR A 541 1.89 23.23 -1.95
CA TYR A 541 1.17 21.98 -1.85
C TYR A 541 1.85 21.07 -0.84
N ALA A 542 1.10 20.46 0.06
CA ALA A 542 1.61 19.47 1.01
C ALA A 542 0.68 18.27 1.01
N SER A 543 1.26 17.09 0.81
CA SER A 543 0.58 15.81 0.90
C SER A 543 0.60 15.31 2.34
N LEU A 544 -0.40 14.52 2.71
CA LEU A 544 -0.44 13.82 4.01
C LEU A 544 0.13 12.39 3.91
N ARG A 545 0.65 11.99 2.73
CA ARG A 545 1.30 10.70 2.51
C ARG A 545 2.64 10.62 3.23
N GLU A 546 2.94 9.46 3.78
CA GLU A 546 4.22 9.21 4.45
C GLU A 546 5.39 9.34 3.46
N GLY A 547 6.38 10.16 3.79
CA GLY A 547 7.57 10.36 2.96
C GLY A 547 7.36 11.27 1.74
N ASP A 548 6.16 11.82 1.53
CA ASP A 548 5.87 12.74 0.42
C ASP A 548 6.08 14.20 0.85
N PRO A 549 7.17 14.88 0.43
CA PRO A 549 7.49 16.23 0.88
C PRO A 549 6.56 17.30 0.28
N ALA A 550 6.54 18.45 0.95
CA ALA A 550 5.89 19.66 0.45
C ALA A 550 6.52 20.11 -0.89
N ARG A 551 5.69 20.64 -1.79
CA ARG A 551 6.05 21.03 -3.15
C ARG A 551 5.47 22.39 -3.53
N LEU A 552 6.14 23.10 -4.43
CA LEU A 552 5.63 24.35 -5.00
C LEU A 552 4.75 24.02 -6.21
N GLU A 553 3.45 24.31 -6.12
CA GLU A 553 2.53 24.22 -7.24
C GLU A 553 2.54 25.52 -8.06
N VAL A 554 2.58 25.36 -9.39
CA VAL A 554 2.68 26.41 -10.39
C VAL A 554 1.53 26.26 -11.36
N GLN A 555 0.75 27.32 -11.51
CA GLN A 555 -0.35 27.39 -12.47
C GLN A 555 -0.16 28.55 -13.44
N GLY A 556 -0.47 28.35 -14.71
CA GLY A 556 -0.33 29.39 -15.72
C GLY A 556 -0.92 29.02 -17.09
N PRO A 557 -1.01 30.00 -18.00
CA PRO A 557 -1.53 29.77 -19.35
C PRO A 557 -0.58 28.90 -20.19
N PRO A 558 -1.07 28.32 -21.31
CA PRO A 558 -0.20 27.68 -22.30
C PRO A 558 0.73 28.69 -22.97
N GLY A 559 1.75 28.18 -23.67
CA GLY A 559 2.70 28.94 -24.48
C GLY A 559 4.15 28.92 -24.00
N PHE A 560 4.43 28.26 -22.86
CA PHE A 560 5.78 28.13 -22.32
C PHE A 560 6.41 26.80 -22.70
N THR A 561 7.67 26.83 -23.12
CA THR A 561 8.45 25.65 -23.52
C THR A 561 9.36 25.13 -22.41
N GLN A 562 9.63 25.96 -21.40
CA GLN A 562 10.55 25.63 -20.30
C GLN A 562 10.19 26.42 -19.04
N LEU A 563 10.31 25.78 -17.88
CA LEU A 563 10.06 26.36 -16.57
C LEU A 563 11.28 26.13 -15.66
N ASP A 564 11.91 27.21 -15.20
CA ASP A 564 13.02 27.16 -14.27
C ASP A 564 12.55 27.51 -12.85
N LEU A 565 12.85 26.63 -11.90
CA LEU A 565 12.71 26.89 -10.47
C LEU A 565 13.91 27.70 -9.98
N VAL A 566 13.64 28.90 -9.46
CA VAL A 566 14.65 29.78 -8.88
C VAL A 566 14.41 29.89 -7.38
N VAL A 567 15.34 29.42 -6.56
CA VAL A 567 15.28 29.50 -5.09
C VAL A 567 16.36 30.44 -4.62
N ASN A 568 15.98 31.48 -3.87
CA ASN A 568 16.88 32.49 -3.30
C ASN A 568 17.84 33.14 -4.32
N GLY A 569 17.40 33.21 -5.58
CA GLY A 569 18.16 33.83 -6.69
C GLY A 569 18.93 32.84 -7.56
N GLU A 570 19.09 31.58 -7.13
CA GLU A 570 19.78 30.53 -7.89
C GLU A 570 18.79 29.63 -8.63
N THR A 571 19.10 29.27 -9.88
CA THR A 571 18.28 28.30 -10.63
C THR A 571 18.63 26.90 -10.14
N MET A 572 17.66 26.25 -9.50
CA MET A 572 17.84 24.94 -8.85
C MET A 572 17.32 23.77 -9.68
N ALA A 573 16.32 24.02 -10.53
CA ALA A 573 15.75 23.00 -11.42
C ALA A 573 15.26 23.64 -12.72
N SER A 574 15.26 22.86 -13.79
CA SER A 574 14.72 23.28 -15.08
C SER A 574 13.85 22.16 -15.66
N LEU A 575 12.66 22.50 -16.13
CA LEU A 575 11.66 21.55 -16.62
C LEU A 575 11.29 21.89 -18.07
N PRO A 576 11.54 21.01 -19.04
CA PRO A 576 10.96 21.15 -20.37
C PRO A 576 9.45 20.97 -20.29
N TYR A 577 8.68 21.84 -20.95
CA TYR A 577 7.23 21.88 -20.85
C TYR A 577 6.56 21.98 -22.23
N PRO A 578 5.46 21.26 -22.49
CA PRO A 578 4.75 21.34 -23.76
C PRO A 578 4.00 22.68 -23.90
N ALA A 579 4.33 23.45 -24.93
CA ALA A 579 3.80 24.81 -25.12
C ALA A 579 2.30 24.87 -25.41
N ASP A 580 1.67 23.78 -25.84
CA ASP A 580 0.23 23.67 -26.08
C ASP A 580 -0.58 23.36 -24.81
N GLN A 581 0.08 22.99 -23.71
CA GLN A 581 -0.57 22.69 -22.44
C GLN A 581 -0.50 23.87 -21.48
N SER A 582 -1.56 24.07 -20.69
CA SER A 582 -1.52 25.00 -19.56
C SER A 582 -0.47 24.53 -18.55
N VAL A 583 0.20 25.48 -17.89
CA VAL A 583 1.17 25.15 -16.83
C VAL A 583 0.40 24.66 -15.62
N ASP A 584 0.65 23.41 -15.23
CA ASP A 584 0.10 22.78 -14.04
C ASP A 584 1.14 21.77 -13.49
N VAL A 585 1.99 22.26 -12.59
CA VAL A 585 3.24 21.58 -12.19
C VAL A 585 3.45 21.70 -10.69
N ARG A 586 3.99 20.64 -10.06
CA ARG A 586 4.56 20.72 -8.70
C ARG A 586 6.05 20.42 -8.70
N PHE A 587 6.84 21.39 -8.26
CA PHE A 587 8.28 21.23 -8.05
C PHE A 587 8.57 20.77 -6.63
N PHE A 588 9.45 19.79 -6.48
CA PHE A 588 10.17 19.57 -5.24
C PHE A 588 11.14 20.74 -5.01
N ILE A 589 11.27 21.19 -3.76
CA ILE A 589 12.24 22.22 -3.39
C ILE A 589 13.54 21.52 -2.99
N PRO A 590 14.64 21.66 -3.76
CA PRO A 590 15.89 21.01 -3.43
C PRO A 590 16.54 21.61 -2.18
N GLY A 591 17.19 20.78 -1.37
CA GLY A 591 17.87 21.21 -0.15
C GLY A 591 16.91 21.39 1.04
N ASP A 592 17.24 22.32 1.94
CA ASP A 592 16.42 22.60 3.11
C ASP A 592 15.25 23.54 2.76
N ALA A 593 14.05 22.97 2.69
CA ALA A 593 12.81 23.69 2.42
C ALA A 593 12.54 24.86 3.39
N PHE A 594 13.08 24.83 4.61
CA PHE A 594 12.90 25.88 5.62
C PHE A 594 13.77 27.13 5.38
N THR A 595 14.67 27.08 4.40
CA THR A 595 15.53 28.21 3.99
C THR A 595 15.09 28.85 2.67
N ALA A 596 14.06 28.30 2.01
CA ALA A 596 13.57 28.77 0.72
C ALA A 596 12.62 29.98 0.84
N ASP A 597 13.14 31.10 1.33
CA ASP A 597 12.36 32.33 1.61
C ASP A 597 11.90 33.08 0.34
N SER A 598 12.59 32.87 -0.79
CA SER A 598 12.23 33.51 -2.06
C SER A 598 12.27 32.54 -3.24
N VAL A 599 11.14 31.88 -3.49
CA VAL A 599 10.99 30.95 -4.62
C VAL A 599 10.25 31.61 -5.77
N ARG A 600 10.77 31.51 -7.00
CA ARG A 600 10.16 32.05 -8.23
C ARG A 600 10.20 30.99 -9.33
N ILE A 601 9.27 31.13 -10.28
CA ILE A 601 9.35 30.43 -11.56
C ILE A 601 9.75 31.42 -12.64
N ARG A 602 10.78 31.09 -13.42
CA ARG A 602 11.12 31.77 -14.67
C ARG A 602 10.65 30.89 -15.82
N ALA A 603 9.70 31.36 -16.60
CA ALA A 603 9.12 30.63 -17.72
C ALA A 603 9.61 31.22 -19.05
N HIS A 604 9.97 30.34 -19.98
CA HIS A 604 10.46 30.72 -21.31
C HIS A 604 9.42 30.35 -22.37
N SER A 605 9.17 31.26 -23.30
CA SER A 605 8.43 31.00 -24.53
C SER A 605 9.32 31.29 -25.74
N SER A 606 8.81 31.06 -26.95
CA SER A 606 9.53 31.37 -28.19
C SER A 606 9.90 32.85 -28.36
N ASN A 607 9.17 33.76 -27.69
CA ASN A 607 9.29 35.20 -27.93
C ASN A 607 9.75 35.99 -26.69
N GLN A 608 9.61 35.44 -25.48
CA GLN A 608 9.89 36.16 -24.24
C GLN A 608 10.21 35.22 -23.08
N THR A 609 10.95 35.74 -22.10
CA THR A 609 11.15 35.10 -20.79
C THR A 609 10.44 35.94 -19.75
N VAL A 610 9.59 35.30 -18.95
CA VAL A 610 8.84 35.95 -17.87
C VAL A 610 9.13 35.29 -16.52
N LYS A 611 8.87 35.99 -15.43
CA LYS A 611 9.02 35.47 -14.06
C LYS A 611 7.77 35.72 -13.22
N SER A 612 7.48 34.80 -12.32
CA SER A 612 6.42 34.94 -11.32
C SER A 612 6.79 35.95 -10.24
N LEU A 613 5.80 36.33 -9.42
CA LEU A 613 6.05 36.90 -8.10
C LEU A 613 6.77 35.88 -7.20
N PRO A 614 7.60 36.31 -6.24
CA PRO A 614 8.19 35.42 -5.25
C PRO A 614 7.13 34.79 -4.34
N PHE A 615 7.34 33.54 -3.98
CA PHE A 615 6.60 32.79 -2.98
C PHE A 615 7.53 32.44 -1.82
N ASP A 616 7.12 32.74 -0.59
CA ASP A 616 7.83 32.35 0.62
C ASP A 616 7.48 30.89 0.95
N PHE A 617 8.26 29.97 0.37
CA PHE A 617 8.06 28.55 0.54
C PHE A 617 8.44 28.09 1.94
N ALA A 618 9.47 28.69 2.52
CA ALA A 618 9.90 28.42 3.89
C ALA A 618 8.76 28.69 4.90
N ALA A 619 8.04 29.82 4.76
CA ALA A 619 6.85 30.07 5.56
C ALA A 619 5.76 29.03 5.29
N PHE A 620 5.48 28.67 4.03
CA PHE A 620 4.52 27.60 3.74
C PHE A 620 4.90 26.24 4.37
N ALA A 621 6.16 25.82 4.26
CA ALA A 621 6.66 24.57 4.82
C ALA A 621 6.55 24.57 6.34
N ARG A 622 6.95 25.67 7.00
CA ARG A 622 6.75 25.90 8.44
C ARG A 622 5.29 25.72 8.85
N ARG A 623 4.36 26.36 8.13
CA ARG A 623 2.91 26.25 8.40
C ARG A 623 2.40 24.81 8.28
N ASN A 624 2.74 24.10 7.21
CA ASN A 624 2.25 22.73 7.00
C ASN A 624 2.89 21.71 7.94
N ALA A 625 4.15 21.89 8.34
CA ALA A 625 4.78 21.04 9.34
C ALA A 625 4.09 21.14 10.72
N ALA A 626 3.54 22.32 11.04
CA ALA A 626 2.82 22.57 12.29
C ALA A 626 1.32 22.19 12.24
N VAL A 627 0.68 22.26 11.07
CA VAL A 627 -0.73 21.88 10.88
C VAL A 627 -0.83 20.37 10.69
N ARG A 628 -0.89 19.63 11.80
CA ARG A 628 -1.35 18.23 11.75
C ARG A 628 -2.86 18.18 11.80
N PRO A 629 -3.52 17.37 10.95
CA PRO A 629 -4.97 17.20 11.03
C PRO A 629 -5.41 16.74 12.42
N ARG A 630 -6.59 17.19 12.87
CA ARG A 630 -7.15 16.84 14.19
C ARG A 630 -7.57 15.37 14.23
N VAL A 631 -6.64 14.50 14.56
CA VAL A 631 -6.85 13.06 14.78
C VAL A 631 -7.22 12.74 16.23
N PRO A 632 -7.72 11.53 16.52
CA PRO A 632 -7.98 11.11 17.90
C PRO A 632 -6.71 11.13 18.75
N GLU A 633 -6.82 11.58 19.98
CA GLU A 633 -5.75 11.59 20.97
C GLU A 633 -5.86 10.33 21.85
N LEU A 634 -4.73 9.87 22.38
CA LEU A 634 -4.66 8.78 23.36
C LEU A 634 -4.79 9.37 24.77
N ASP A 635 -5.90 9.09 25.45
CA ASP A 635 -6.15 9.51 26.82
C ASP A 635 -5.72 8.42 27.81
N ILE A 636 -4.65 8.65 28.56
CA ILE A 636 -4.18 7.74 29.60
C ILE A 636 -4.54 8.32 30.97
N GLU A 637 -5.64 7.84 31.55
CA GLU A 637 -6.11 8.25 32.88
C GLU A 637 -6.14 9.79 33.06
N GLY A 638 -6.62 10.53 32.04
CA GLY A 638 -6.71 11.99 32.03
C GLY A 638 -5.48 12.71 31.48
N THR A 639 -4.41 11.98 31.12
CA THR A 639 -3.24 12.54 30.44
C THR A 639 -3.38 12.35 28.93
N ILE A 640 -3.47 13.45 28.19
CA ILE A 640 -3.67 13.45 26.75
C ILE A 640 -2.32 13.32 26.02
N ILE A 641 -2.17 12.25 25.25
CA ILE A 641 -1.04 12.00 24.35
C ILE A 641 -1.51 12.20 22.90
N LYS A 642 -0.97 13.22 22.25
CA LYS A 642 -1.17 13.45 20.82
C LYS A 642 -0.32 12.49 19.99
N PRO A 643 -0.78 12.09 18.79
CA PRO A 643 0.01 11.20 17.95
C PRO A 643 1.29 11.87 17.44
N THR A 644 2.39 11.13 17.52
CA THR A 644 3.72 11.51 17.04
C THR A 644 3.85 11.38 15.53
N ALA A 645 2.98 10.63 14.86
CA ALA A 645 2.84 10.63 13.41
C ALA A 645 1.39 10.37 12.96
N VAL A 646 0.99 11.01 11.87
CA VAL A 646 -0.34 10.87 11.24
C VAL A 646 -0.13 10.77 9.74
N TYR A 647 -0.69 9.73 9.15
CA TYR A 647 -0.65 9.50 7.71
C TYR A 647 -2.05 9.15 7.24
N SER A 648 -2.46 9.80 6.16
CA SER A 648 -3.72 9.57 5.47
C SER A 648 -3.53 10.01 4.04
N GLU A 649 -4.02 9.25 3.07
CA GLU A 649 -3.92 9.67 1.66
C GLU A 649 -4.84 10.88 1.35
N TYR A 650 -5.83 11.13 2.21
CA TYR A 650 -6.85 12.16 2.04
C TYR A 650 -6.98 13.05 3.29
N ALA A 651 -7.47 14.28 3.09
CA ALA A 651 -7.65 15.25 4.17
C ALA A 651 -8.65 14.74 5.23
N ILE A 652 -8.26 14.84 6.51
CA ILE A 652 -9.07 14.41 7.66
C ILE A 652 -10.20 15.43 7.89
N VAL A 653 -11.43 14.95 7.85
CA VAL A 653 -12.68 15.75 7.90
C VAL A 653 -13.10 16.00 9.38
N PRO A 654 -13.86 17.08 9.69
CA PRO A 654 -14.25 17.42 11.06
C PRO A 654 -15.08 16.34 11.80
N ALA A 655 -15.13 16.45 13.13
CA ALA A 655 -15.83 15.52 14.01
C ALA A 655 -17.31 15.30 13.64
N HIS A 656 -17.76 14.04 13.68
CA HIS A 656 -19.13 13.68 13.30
C HIS A 656 -20.12 13.97 14.44
N TYR A 657 -21.25 14.61 14.14
CA TYR A 657 -22.27 15.03 15.12
C TYR A 657 -22.80 13.90 16.03
N ARG A 658 -22.88 12.66 15.53
CA ARG A 658 -23.40 11.50 16.27
C ARG A 658 -22.36 10.89 17.23
N TYR A 659 -21.07 11.18 17.01
CA TYR A 659 -19.95 10.71 17.82
C TYR A 659 -18.93 11.85 17.97
N PRO A 660 -19.19 12.85 18.83
CA PRO A 660 -18.36 14.06 18.92
C PRO A 660 -16.89 13.79 19.31
N LYS A 661 -16.60 12.58 19.82
CA LYS A 661 -15.27 12.09 20.22
C LYS A 661 -14.60 11.17 19.19
N THR A 662 -15.14 11.01 17.99
CA THR A 662 -14.48 10.31 16.87
C THR A 662 -14.08 11.29 15.77
N ARG A 663 -13.23 10.82 14.85
CA ARG A 663 -12.75 11.52 13.66
C ARG A 663 -12.94 10.62 12.44
N GLU A 664 -13.15 11.24 11.29
CA GLU A 664 -13.18 10.56 10.00
C GLU A 664 -11.75 10.31 9.51
N LEU A 665 -11.48 9.09 9.05
CA LEU A 665 -10.26 8.69 8.38
C LEU A 665 -10.64 8.03 7.05
N ILE A 666 -9.73 8.02 6.09
CA ILE A 666 -9.91 7.30 4.83
C ILE A 666 -8.75 6.30 4.75
N ALA A 667 -9.06 5.01 4.59
CA ALA A 667 -8.02 4.01 4.42
C ALA A 667 -7.37 4.13 3.01
N PRO A 668 -6.05 3.90 2.87
CA PRO A 668 -5.12 3.54 3.94
C PRO A 668 -4.74 4.73 4.83
N ALA A 669 -4.69 4.50 6.14
CA ALA A 669 -4.28 5.49 7.14
C ALA A 669 -3.40 4.87 8.23
N ARG A 670 -2.57 5.69 8.88
CA ARG A 670 -1.68 5.25 9.96
C ARG A 670 -1.53 6.33 11.03
N LEU A 671 -1.64 5.94 12.30
CA LEU A 671 -1.48 6.81 13.47
C LEU A 671 -0.44 6.20 14.42
N VAL A 672 0.49 7.00 14.92
CA VAL A 672 1.53 6.54 15.87
C VAL A 672 1.45 7.36 17.15
N PHE A 673 1.44 6.69 18.31
CA PHE A 673 1.37 7.31 19.64
C PHE A 673 2.52 6.82 20.51
N ASP A 674 3.13 7.71 21.29
CA ASP A 674 4.02 7.30 22.37
C ASP A 674 3.20 6.58 23.45
N CYS A 675 3.68 5.42 23.90
CA CYS A 675 3.00 4.58 24.89
C CYS A 675 3.95 4.22 26.03
N PRO A 676 3.67 4.68 27.27
CA PRO A 676 4.43 4.29 28.46
C PRO A 676 4.35 2.78 28.76
N ALA A 677 5.38 2.25 29.41
CA ALA A 677 5.51 0.82 29.74
C ALA A 677 4.35 0.23 30.57
N GLY A 678 3.72 1.05 31.43
CA GLY A 678 2.71 0.59 32.39
C GLY A 678 1.27 0.59 31.86
N VAL A 679 1.05 0.90 30.58
CA VAL A 679 -0.27 0.79 29.94
C VAL A 679 -0.53 -0.67 29.61
N ASP A 680 -1.53 -1.28 30.23
CA ASP A 680 -1.83 -2.71 30.11
C ASP A 680 -3.17 -3.00 29.41
N ARG A 681 -3.95 -1.96 29.11
CA ARG A 681 -5.21 -2.07 28.40
C ARG A 681 -5.51 -0.83 27.57
N LEU A 682 -6.07 -1.05 26.38
CA LEU A 682 -6.60 -0.01 25.51
C LEU A 682 -8.10 -0.22 25.29
N THR A 683 -8.84 0.88 25.19
CA THR A 683 -10.18 0.88 24.60
C THR A 683 -10.28 1.91 23.49
N PHE A 684 -11.05 1.62 22.44
CA PHE A 684 -11.31 2.56 21.36
C PHE A 684 -12.54 2.16 20.55
N ILE A 685 -12.99 3.07 19.71
CA ILE A 685 -14.10 2.88 18.79
C ILE A 685 -13.60 3.01 17.35
N HIS A 686 -14.06 2.09 16.49
CA HIS A 686 -13.87 2.20 15.05
C HIS A 686 -15.08 1.68 14.27
N GLY A 687 -15.26 2.06 13.02
CA GLY A 687 -16.37 1.59 12.18
C GLY A 687 -16.36 2.24 10.80
N LEU A 688 -17.25 1.81 9.91
CA LEU A 688 -17.44 2.48 8.62
C LEU A 688 -18.21 3.78 8.80
N MET A 689 -17.95 4.75 7.92
CA MET A 689 -18.76 5.95 7.86
C MET A 689 -20.19 5.60 7.38
N PRO A 690 -21.26 6.16 7.98
CA PRO A 690 -22.63 5.84 7.55
C PRO A 690 -22.92 6.13 6.06
N SER A 691 -22.20 7.09 5.45
CA SER A 691 -22.33 7.44 4.03
C SER A 691 -21.87 6.33 3.08
N VAL A 692 -20.92 5.48 3.51
CA VAL A 692 -20.31 4.44 2.66
C VAL A 692 -20.68 3.02 3.12
N LEU A 693 -21.57 2.87 4.09
CA LEU A 693 -21.86 1.59 4.76
C LEU A 693 -22.24 0.44 3.80
N HIS A 694 -22.92 0.76 2.70
CA HIS A 694 -23.37 -0.20 1.70
C HIS A 694 -22.50 -0.21 0.44
N LEU A 695 -21.51 0.68 0.37
CA LEU A 695 -20.62 0.85 -0.77
C LEU A 695 -19.25 0.25 -0.47
N SER A 696 -18.76 0.43 0.76
CA SER A 696 -17.51 -0.14 1.25
C SER A 696 -17.54 -1.67 1.20
N ASP A 697 -16.41 -2.26 0.86
CA ASP A 697 -16.17 -3.69 0.94
C ASP A 697 -15.42 -4.10 2.20
N GLY A 698 -14.95 -3.14 3.00
CA GLY A 698 -14.36 -3.36 4.31
C GLY A 698 -13.06 -2.59 4.53
N TYR A 699 -12.43 -2.85 5.67
CA TYR A 699 -11.08 -2.40 5.99
C TYR A 699 -10.52 -3.27 7.11
N ASP A 700 -9.19 -3.28 7.25
CA ASP A 700 -8.53 -3.90 8.40
C ASP A 700 -7.95 -2.82 9.33
N VAL A 701 -8.01 -3.07 10.64
CA VAL A 701 -7.29 -2.31 11.66
C VAL A 701 -6.27 -3.22 12.31
N THR A 702 -5.02 -2.77 12.31
CA THR A 702 -3.91 -3.46 12.99
C THR A 702 -3.27 -2.54 14.01
N ILE A 703 -2.97 -3.08 15.20
CA ILE A 703 -2.20 -2.37 16.23
C ILE A 703 -0.84 -3.04 16.33
N ASN A 704 0.20 -2.28 16.08
CA ASN A 704 1.59 -2.71 16.17
C ASN A 704 2.31 -2.01 17.32
N TRP A 705 3.24 -2.73 17.93
CA TRP A 705 4.23 -2.19 18.85
C TRP A 705 5.51 -1.83 18.08
N LEU A 706 5.98 -0.60 18.22
CA LEU A 706 7.28 -0.14 17.73
C LEU A 706 8.20 0.05 18.94
N SER A 707 9.30 -0.68 18.99
CA SER A 707 10.24 -0.59 20.10
C SER A 707 11.17 0.61 19.94
N ALA A 708 11.48 1.29 21.05
CA ALA A 708 12.42 2.41 21.06
C ALA A 708 13.87 2.02 20.72
N ASP A 709 14.21 0.73 20.82
CA ASP A 709 15.54 0.18 20.54
C ASP A 709 15.75 -0.25 19.07
N GLY A 710 14.76 0.00 18.18
CA GLY A 710 14.84 -0.38 16.77
C GLY A 710 14.50 -1.84 16.47
N SER A 711 14.00 -2.61 17.44
CA SER A 711 13.49 -3.97 17.22
C SER A 711 12.37 -4.00 16.18
N PRO A 712 12.19 -5.12 15.43
CA PRO A 712 11.18 -5.23 14.39
C PRO A 712 9.77 -5.00 14.93
N ARG A 713 8.93 -4.37 14.09
CA ARG A 713 7.52 -4.11 14.36
C ARG A 713 6.81 -5.40 14.79
N GLN A 714 6.14 -5.37 15.94
CA GLN A 714 5.38 -6.51 16.43
C GLN A 714 3.89 -6.23 16.42
N GLN A 715 3.11 -7.03 15.69
CA GLN A 715 1.65 -6.95 15.73
C GLN A 715 1.11 -7.42 17.08
N ILE A 716 0.33 -6.57 17.74
CA ILE A 716 -0.33 -6.85 19.03
C ILE A 716 -1.75 -7.35 18.79
N TRP A 717 -2.46 -6.74 17.84
CA TRP A 717 -3.87 -7.00 17.62
C TRP A 717 -4.26 -6.66 16.17
N GLN A 718 -5.30 -7.35 15.67
CA GLN A 718 -5.88 -7.07 14.35
C GLN A 718 -7.38 -7.34 14.33
N ARG A 719 -8.10 -6.62 13.45
CA ARG A 719 -9.53 -6.79 13.17
C ARG A 719 -9.82 -6.51 11.71
N ARG A 720 -10.52 -7.43 11.05
CA ARG A 720 -11.04 -7.31 9.69
C ARG A 720 -12.55 -7.05 9.73
N LEU A 721 -13.04 -6.08 8.97
CA LEU A 721 -14.46 -5.83 8.76
C LEU A 721 -14.85 -6.19 7.32
N GLN A 722 -15.90 -6.98 7.15
CA GLN A 722 -16.46 -7.38 5.85
C GLN A 722 -17.97 -7.03 5.78
N PRO A 723 -18.31 -5.74 5.64
CA PRO A 723 -19.70 -5.25 5.71
C PRO A 723 -20.64 -5.88 4.68
N ARG A 724 -20.12 -6.31 3.52
CA ARG A 724 -20.90 -6.99 2.48
C ARG A 724 -21.29 -8.42 2.86
N GLN A 725 -20.55 -9.03 3.78
CA GLN A 725 -20.73 -10.42 4.21
C GLN A 725 -21.35 -10.52 5.61
N SER A 726 -21.19 -9.48 6.44
CA SER A 726 -21.60 -9.46 7.84
C SER A 726 -22.31 -8.14 8.20
N GLY A 727 -23.59 -8.23 8.58
CA GLY A 727 -24.34 -7.07 9.10
C GLY A 727 -23.79 -6.55 10.44
N ARG A 728 -23.02 -7.36 11.18
CA ARG A 728 -22.34 -6.91 12.40
C ARG A 728 -21.20 -5.94 12.09
N ASP A 729 -20.55 -6.12 10.94
CA ASP A 729 -19.41 -5.31 10.49
C ASP A 729 -19.89 -3.99 9.86
N GLN A 730 -21.21 -3.84 9.67
CA GLN A 730 -21.82 -2.56 9.33
C GLN A 730 -22.07 -1.67 10.57
N MET A 731 -21.89 -2.18 11.78
CA MET A 731 -22.06 -1.40 13.00
C MET A 731 -20.72 -0.83 13.47
N THR A 732 -20.79 0.25 14.25
CA THR A 732 -19.63 0.74 15.01
C THR A 732 -19.14 -0.36 15.96
N GLN A 733 -17.83 -0.61 15.98
CA GLN A 733 -17.15 -1.55 16.86
C GLN A 733 -16.58 -0.80 18.07
N GLU A 734 -16.74 -1.38 19.26
CA GLU A 734 -16.06 -0.97 20.49
C GLU A 734 -15.08 -2.07 20.88
N GLU A 735 -13.80 -1.71 20.95
CA GLU A 735 -12.73 -2.67 21.17
C GLU A 735 -12.11 -2.45 22.55
N THR A 736 -11.78 -3.56 23.22
CA THR A 736 -11.03 -3.59 24.49
C THR A 736 -9.91 -4.60 24.36
N ILE A 737 -8.67 -4.12 24.45
CA ILE A 737 -7.47 -4.93 24.17
C ILE A 737 -6.57 -4.91 25.39
N ALA A 738 -6.16 -6.09 25.85
CA ALA A 738 -5.07 -6.21 26.81
C ALA A 738 -3.72 -6.03 26.08
N LEU A 739 -2.90 -5.10 26.56
CA LEU A 739 -1.52 -4.93 26.12
C LEU A 739 -0.60 -5.82 26.97
N PRO A 740 0.32 -6.58 26.36
CA PRO A 740 1.34 -7.28 27.13
C PRO A 740 2.28 -6.25 27.80
N LYS A 741 2.81 -6.60 28.98
CA LYS A 741 3.80 -5.76 29.67
C LYS A 741 5.04 -5.56 28.79
N ARG A 742 5.34 -4.32 28.43
CA ARG A 742 6.45 -3.95 27.54
C ARG A 742 7.24 -2.77 28.13
N LYS A 743 8.47 -2.57 27.66
CA LYS A 743 9.22 -1.32 27.89
C LYS A 743 8.49 -0.14 27.22
N PRO A 744 8.84 1.13 27.49
CA PRO A 744 8.27 2.26 26.76
C PRO A 744 8.56 2.13 25.25
N GLY A 745 7.63 2.59 24.41
CA GLY A 745 7.73 2.51 22.96
C GLY A 745 6.58 3.24 22.29
N GLN A 746 6.21 2.85 21.08
CA GLN A 746 5.10 3.47 20.35
C GLN A 746 4.03 2.45 19.94
N LEU A 747 2.78 2.87 20.00
CA LEU A 747 1.63 2.16 19.43
C LEU A 747 1.36 2.71 18.04
N GLU A 748 1.32 1.84 17.06
CA GLU A 748 0.94 2.16 15.70
C GLU A 748 -0.41 1.53 15.37
N PHE A 749 -1.39 2.37 15.02
CA PHE A 749 -2.65 1.96 14.43
C PHE A 749 -2.53 2.08 12.91
N ARG A 750 -2.77 0.99 12.19
CA ARG A 750 -2.76 0.95 10.73
C ARG A 750 -4.14 0.53 10.24
N PHE A 751 -4.71 1.34 9.36
CA PHE A 751 -5.96 1.11 8.66
C PHE A 751 -5.64 0.81 7.20
N THR A 752 -6.08 -0.34 6.69
CA THR A 752 -5.84 -0.74 5.30
C THR A 752 -7.15 -0.92 4.57
N THR A 753 -7.14 -0.72 3.26
CA THR A 753 -8.34 -0.82 2.42
C THR A 753 -8.90 -2.24 2.35
N GLY A 754 -10.16 -2.35 1.93
CA GLY A 754 -10.80 -3.62 1.56
C GLY A 754 -10.23 -4.22 0.26
N GLU A 755 -10.85 -5.30 -0.20
CA GLU A 755 -10.42 -6.06 -1.40
C GLU A 755 -10.39 -5.25 -2.71
N LEU A 756 -11.25 -4.23 -2.83
CA LEU A 756 -11.43 -3.37 -4.00
C LEU A 756 -10.60 -2.09 -3.93
N SER A 757 -10.09 -1.73 -2.74
CA SER A 757 -9.26 -0.55 -2.51
C SER A 757 -9.79 0.72 -3.17
N ASP A 758 -11.04 1.09 -2.86
CA ASP A 758 -11.73 2.25 -3.42
C ASP A 758 -11.77 3.41 -2.43
N PRO A 759 -10.94 4.44 -2.63
CA PRO A 759 -10.82 5.55 -1.69
C PRO A 759 -12.13 6.33 -1.49
N ASN A 760 -13.06 6.30 -2.46
CA ASN A 760 -14.37 6.96 -2.30
C ASN A 760 -15.29 6.24 -1.33
N ASN A 761 -15.00 4.97 -1.04
CA ASN A 761 -15.82 4.07 -0.24
C ASN A 761 -15.10 3.54 1.01
N ASP A 762 -13.81 3.86 1.19
CA ASP A 762 -12.96 3.42 2.30
C ASP A 762 -12.93 4.41 3.49
N HIS A 763 -14.05 5.12 3.71
CA HIS A 763 -14.21 6.08 4.80
C HIS A 763 -14.59 5.37 6.11
N LEU A 764 -13.85 5.68 7.18
CA LEU A 764 -14.03 5.08 8.50
C LEU A 764 -14.07 6.12 9.62
N ILE A 765 -14.68 5.76 10.74
CA ILE A 765 -14.62 6.51 11.99
C ILE A 765 -13.61 5.85 12.93
N PHE A 766 -12.82 6.65 13.63
CA PHE A 766 -11.93 6.19 14.70
C PHE A 766 -11.91 7.19 15.86
N GLY A 767 -11.84 6.72 17.09
CA GLY A 767 -11.62 7.59 18.24
C GLY A 767 -11.98 6.98 19.58
N GLN A 768 -12.17 7.84 20.59
CA GLN A 768 -12.31 7.43 22.00
C GLN A 768 -11.18 6.51 22.48
N LEU A 769 -9.96 6.76 22.00
CA LEU A 769 -8.78 5.96 22.33
C LEU A 769 -8.32 6.25 23.76
N ARG A 770 -8.44 5.25 24.65
CA ARG A 770 -8.06 5.36 26.06
C ARG A 770 -7.09 4.27 26.46
N GLY A 771 -6.06 4.65 27.21
CA GLY A 771 -5.14 3.75 27.88
C GLY A 771 -5.42 3.66 29.37
N TYR A 772 -5.28 2.46 29.93
CA TYR A 772 -5.43 2.19 31.35
C TYR A 772 -4.14 1.63 31.92
N THR A 773 -3.87 1.98 33.18
CA THR A 773 -2.72 1.50 33.94
C THR A 773 -3.18 0.66 35.12
N SER A 774 -2.29 -0.15 35.67
CA SER A 774 -2.58 -1.01 36.83
C SER A 774 -2.68 -0.27 38.17
N GLY A 775 -2.43 1.04 38.19
CA GLY A 775 -2.37 1.88 39.39
C GLY A 775 -2.24 3.37 39.07
N PRO A 776 -2.17 4.23 40.11
CA PRO A 776 -2.05 5.66 39.94
C PRO A 776 -0.75 6.04 39.23
N ASN A 777 -0.85 7.01 38.33
CA ASN A 777 0.30 7.57 37.64
C ASN A 777 0.85 8.78 38.40
N ILE A 778 2.17 8.99 38.35
CA ILE A 778 2.77 10.27 38.76
C ILE A 778 2.78 11.18 37.54
N THR A 779 2.07 12.30 37.62
CA THR A 779 2.13 13.33 36.58
C THR A 779 3.31 14.27 36.87
N PHE A 780 4.12 14.55 35.85
CA PHE A 780 5.33 15.36 35.96
C PHE A 780 5.47 16.23 34.70
N GLY A 781 5.00 17.49 34.76
CA GLY A 781 4.74 18.28 33.56
C GLY A 781 3.72 17.58 32.65
N SER A 782 4.04 17.42 31.37
CA SER A 782 3.30 16.59 30.40
C SER A 782 3.73 15.12 30.38
N GLY A 783 4.74 14.75 31.17
CA GLY A 783 5.22 13.38 31.31
C GLY A 783 4.40 12.57 32.30
N LEU A 784 4.36 11.25 32.06
CA LEU A 784 3.66 10.28 32.90
C LEU A 784 4.63 9.21 33.38
N VAL A 785 4.74 9.02 34.70
CA VAL A 785 5.42 7.85 35.27
C VAL A 785 4.35 6.85 35.68
N THR A 786 4.24 5.78 34.90
CA THR A 786 3.31 4.69 35.18
C THR A 786 3.87 3.75 36.25
N PRO A 787 3.03 3.14 37.10
CA PRO A 787 3.51 2.21 38.12
C PRO A 787 4.09 0.94 37.48
N THR A 788 5.21 0.47 38.03
CA THR A 788 5.81 -0.83 37.68
C THR A 788 5.13 -1.98 38.42
N ILE A 789 4.70 -1.71 39.65
CA ILE A 789 3.91 -2.62 40.50
C ILE A 789 2.79 -1.79 41.13
N SER A 790 1.59 -2.36 41.18
CA SER A 790 0.42 -1.80 41.85
C SER A 790 -0.45 -2.97 42.28
N ILE A 791 -0.43 -3.29 43.56
CA ILE A 791 -1.12 -4.47 44.12
C ILE A 791 -1.84 -4.10 45.41
N GLY A 792 -3.05 -4.64 45.57
CA GLY A 792 -3.83 -4.57 46.81
C GLY A 792 -3.71 -5.84 47.67
N PRO A 793 -4.59 -6.00 48.68
CA PRO A 793 -4.51 -7.07 49.69
C PRO A 793 -4.51 -8.48 49.07
N ASP A 794 -5.29 -8.67 48.01
CA ASP A 794 -5.46 -9.96 47.32
C ASP A 794 -4.36 -10.22 46.27
N GLY A 795 -3.34 -9.36 46.18
CA GLY A 795 -2.31 -9.40 45.13
C GLY A 795 -2.77 -8.94 43.74
N ASN A 796 -4.03 -8.54 43.60
CA ASN A 796 -4.60 -8.01 42.36
C ASN A 796 -4.30 -6.51 42.20
N ALA A 797 -4.38 -6.01 40.96
CA ALA A 797 -4.23 -4.59 40.66
C ALA A 797 -5.25 -3.73 41.43
N LEU A 798 -4.83 -2.53 41.81
CA LEU A 798 -5.69 -1.56 42.49
C LEU A 798 -6.86 -1.17 41.59
N LYS A 799 -8.00 -0.84 42.21
CA LYS A 799 -9.21 -0.39 41.51
C LYS A 799 -9.39 1.11 41.71
N THR A 800 -9.98 1.78 40.74
CA THR A 800 -10.44 3.17 40.90
C THR A 800 -11.81 3.20 41.59
N GLY A 801 -11.93 4.00 42.65
CA GLY A 801 -13.19 4.28 43.34
C GLY A 801 -14.09 5.26 42.57
N GLN A 802 -15.30 5.53 43.10
CA GLN A 802 -16.31 6.35 42.42
C GLN A 802 -15.89 7.82 42.19
N ASN A 803 -14.94 8.32 42.98
CA ASN A 803 -14.43 9.70 42.91
C ASN A 803 -13.09 9.81 42.14
N GLY A 804 -12.68 8.76 41.42
CA GLY A 804 -11.43 8.75 40.64
C GLY A 804 -10.15 8.53 41.47
N GLN A 805 -10.27 8.29 42.77
CA GLN A 805 -9.15 7.91 43.65
C GLN A 805 -8.87 6.41 43.53
N TRP A 806 -7.62 5.99 43.77
CA TRP A 806 -7.25 4.58 43.75
C TRP A 806 -7.47 3.96 45.12
N LEU A 807 -8.23 2.87 45.16
CA LEU A 807 -8.53 2.10 46.37
C LEU A 807 -7.26 1.35 46.79
N ALA A 808 -6.59 1.84 47.81
CA ALA A 808 -5.33 1.35 48.36
C ALA A 808 -5.54 0.66 49.72
N HIS A 809 -6.52 -0.23 49.79
CA HIS A 809 -6.89 -0.97 51.00
C HIS A 809 -5.69 -1.74 51.58
N VAL A 810 -5.63 -1.86 52.91
CA VAL A 810 -4.46 -2.42 53.56
C VAL A 810 -4.41 -3.96 53.44
N PRO A 811 -3.24 -4.56 53.11
CA PRO A 811 -2.02 -3.92 52.64
C PRO A 811 -2.06 -3.65 51.14
N SER A 812 -1.62 -2.47 50.71
CA SER A 812 -1.37 -2.15 49.31
C SER A 812 0.07 -1.70 49.08
N ARG A 813 0.58 -1.94 47.86
CA ARG A 813 1.93 -1.51 47.45
C ARG A 813 1.91 -1.00 46.01
N ILE A 814 2.47 0.18 45.80
CA ILE A 814 2.60 0.84 44.51
C ILE A 814 4.07 1.22 44.32
N GLU A 815 4.63 0.92 43.16
CA GLU A 815 6.02 1.18 42.85
C GLU A 815 6.14 1.95 41.54
N TRP A 816 6.99 2.97 41.53
CA TRP A 816 7.37 3.71 40.33
C TRP A 816 8.88 3.76 40.20
N SER A 817 9.40 3.56 38.99
CA SER A 817 10.78 3.94 38.68
C SER A 817 10.91 5.45 38.76
N ARG A 818 11.75 5.95 39.68
CA ARG A 818 11.91 7.38 39.93
C ARG A 818 12.70 8.03 38.79
N PRO A 819 12.15 9.08 38.14
CA PRO A 819 12.95 9.95 37.28
C PRO A 819 13.99 10.73 38.09
N THR A 820 15.22 10.83 37.59
CA THR A 820 16.33 11.55 38.26
C THR A 820 16.02 13.02 38.50
N ASN A 821 15.20 13.62 37.63
CA ASN A 821 14.71 14.99 37.70
C ASN A 821 13.43 15.17 38.55
N LEU A 822 12.94 14.15 39.25
CA LEU A 822 11.80 14.30 40.15
C LEU A 822 12.28 14.87 41.50
N MET A 823 11.93 16.13 41.80
CA MET A 823 12.40 16.83 43.01
C MET A 823 11.47 16.71 44.20
N THR A 824 10.19 17.01 43.98
CA THR A 824 9.17 16.90 45.01
C THR A 824 8.01 16.07 44.48
N LEU A 825 7.45 15.23 45.33
CA LEU A 825 6.23 14.47 45.06
C LEU A 825 5.14 14.93 46.03
N SER A 826 4.02 15.36 45.48
CA SER A 826 2.79 15.64 46.23
C SER A 826 1.74 14.59 45.91
N PHE A 827 0.90 14.23 46.88
CA PHE A 827 -0.17 13.25 46.66
C PHE A 827 -1.28 13.41 47.71
N ASP A 828 -2.46 12.92 47.36
CA ASP A 828 -3.61 12.83 48.24
C ASP A 828 -3.79 11.40 48.75
N TYR A 829 -4.18 11.26 50.01
CA TYR A 829 -4.36 9.96 50.66
C TYR A 829 -5.39 10.07 51.77
N GLY A 830 -5.99 8.95 52.18
CA GLY A 830 -6.97 8.96 53.26
C GLY A 830 -7.66 7.63 53.44
N ILE A 831 -8.66 7.61 54.33
CA ILE A 831 -9.49 6.44 54.63
C ILE A 831 -10.93 6.79 54.21
N GLU A 832 -11.64 5.85 53.59
CA GLU A 832 -13.03 6.05 53.20
C GLU A 832 -13.94 6.27 54.42
N ALA A 833 -14.97 7.11 54.27
CA ALA A 833 -15.85 7.44 55.40
C ALA A 833 -16.52 6.20 56.02
N GLY A 834 -16.93 5.23 55.21
CA GLY A 834 -17.55 3.99 55.69
C GLY A 834 -16.65 3.14 56.59
N ALA A 835 -15.33 3.32 56.53
CA ALA A 835 -14.38 2.58 57.36
C ALA A 835 -14.32 3.10 58.81
N TYR A 836 -14.69 4.35 59.08
CA TYR A 836 -14.60 4.95 60.43
C TYR A 836 -15.87 5.63 60.92
N ASP A 837 -16.89 5.82 60.08
CA ASP A 837 -18.14 6.49 60.47
C ASP A 837 -19.01 5.54 61.32
N PRO A 838 -19.28 5.87 62.60
CA PRO A 838 -20.15 5.05 63.44
C PRO A 838 -21.57 4.90 62.90
N ALA A 839 -22.06 5.87 62.10
CA ALA A 839 -23.36 5.79 61.44
C ALA A 839 -23.41 4.74 60.31
N ALA A 840 -22.23 4.35 59.79
CA ALA A 840 -22.06 3.31 58.77
C ALA A 840 -21.50 2.00 59.37
N ASP A 841 -21.48 1.87 60.71
CA ASP A 841 -20.89 0.74 61.44
C ASP A 841 -19.37 0.59 61.20
N GLY A 842 -18.64 1.69 60.97
CA GLY A 842 -17.20 1.66 60.71
C GLY A 842 -16.35 1.44 61.97
N HIS A 843 -15.36 0.53 61.91
CA HIS A 843 -14.49 0.14 63.04
C HIS A 843 -12.98 0.19 62.73
N SER A 844 -12.52 1.00 61.77
CA SER A 844 -11.09 1.08 61.40
C SER A 844 -10.21 1.44 62.60
N SER A 845 -9.13 0.67 62.76
CA SER A 845 -8.08 0.92 63.75
C SER A 845 -7.03 1.94 63.30
N GLY A 846 -7.20 2.49 62.10
CA GLY A 846 -6.30 3.42 61.44
C GLY A 846 -5.42 2.75 60.39
N VAL A 847 -4.82 3.55 59.51
CA VAL A 847 -3.99 3.08 58.39
C VAL A 847 -2.66 3.83 58.37
N GLN A 848 -1.56 3.08 58.27
CA GLN A 848 -0.23 3.66 58.04
C GLN A 848 -0.02 3.90 56.55
N PHE A 849 0.42 5.10 56.18
CA PHE A 849 0.82 5.46 54.83
C PHE A 849 2.32 5.73 54.81
N LEU A 850 3.04 4.98 53.99
CA LEU A 850 4.50 5.01 53.92
C LEU A 850 4.95 5.23 52.46
N LEU A 851 5.83 6.20 52.25
CA LEU A 851 6.56 6.39 50.99
C LEU A 851 8.06 6.21 51.24
N GLU A 852 8.66 5.26 50.54
CA GLU A 852 10.10 4.98 50.58
C GLU A 852 10.73 5.21 49.22
N LEU A 853 12.02 5.58 49.21
CA LEU A 853 12.89 5.46 48.04
C LEU A 853 13.81 4.25 48.25
N VAL A 854 13.75 3.29 47.34
CA VAL A 854 14.63 2.13 47.30
C VAL A 854 15.70 2.37 46.23
N ALA A 855 16.94 2.59 46.64
CA ALA A 855 18.06 2.78 45.72
C ALA A 855 18.42 1.47 44.99
N GLY A 856 19.22 1.56 43.92
CA GLY A 856 19.61 0.40 43.10
C GLY A 856 20.40 -0.68 43.85
N ASP A 857 21.03 -0.34 44.99
CA ASP A 857 21.72 -1.27 45.89
C ASP A 857 20.78 -1.92 46.94
N GLY A 858 19.49 -1.56 46.92
CA GLY A 858 18.47 -2.03 47.85
C GLY A 858 18.30 -1.19 49.12
N THR A 859 19.11 -0.14 49.31
CA THR A 859 18.98 0.76 50.47
C THR A 859 17.63 1.48 50.45
N ARG A 860 16.90 1.43 51.58
CA ARG A 860 15.60 2.11 51.72
C ARG A 860 15.73 3.39 52.51
N THR A 861 15.20 4.48 51.96
CA THR A 861 15.08 5.77 52.61
C THR A 861 13.61 6.11 52.78
N THR A 862 13.13 6.17 54.03
CA THR A 862 11.78 6.65 54.32
C THR A 862 11.66 8.13 54.02
N LEU A 863 10.77 8.49 53.11
CA LEU A 863 10.54 9.86 52.68
C LEU A 863 9.30 10.48 53.34
N PHE A 864 8.31 9.64 53.65
CA PHE A 864 7.09 10.02 54.35
C PHE A 864 6.53 8.81 55.09
N ASP A 865 6.13 9.03 56.34
CA ASP A 865 5.48 8.02 57.19
C ASP A 865 4.42 8.72 58.03
N ARG A 866 3.15 8.33 57.85
CA ARG A 866 2.03 8.91 58.60
C ARG A 866 0.94 7.88 58.86
N LEU A 867 0.63 7.69 60.13
CA LEU A 867 -0.53 6.93 60.60
C LEU A 867 -1.76 7.84 60.69
N LEU A 868 -2.89 7.44 60.08
CA LEU A 868 -4.19 8.08 60.24
C LEU A 868 -5.10 7.22 61.11
N GLU A 869 -5.71 7.79 62.14
CA GLU A 869 -6.62 7.17 63.11
C GLU A 869 -7.95 7.96 63.19
N PRO A 870 -8.71 8.07 62.08
CA PRO A 870 -9.85 8.99 61.93
C PRO A 870 -11.03 8.70 62.85
N PHE A 871 -11.11 7.48 63.40
CA PHE A 871 -12.13 7.11 64.39
C PHE A 871 -11.98 7.98 65.66
N ASN A 872 -10.74 8.10 66.16
CA ASN A 872 -10.39 8.86 67.37
C ASN A 872 -10.06 10.35 67.07
N HIS A 873 -9.73 10.67 65.82
CA HIS A 873 -9.20 11.97 65.40
C HIS A 873 -10.01 12.57 64.26
N ALA A 874 -10.98 13.43 64.58
CA ALA A 874 -11.90 13.99 63.58
C ALA A 874 -11.19 14.85 62.51
N GLU A 875 -10.05 15.46 62.86
CA GLU A 875 -9.21 16.24 61.96
C GLU A 875 -8.50 15.39 60.88
N GLN A 876 -8.45 14.07 61.06
CA GLN A 876 -7.84 13.12 60.11
C GLN A 876 -8.87 12.48 59.17
N ARG A 877 -10.15 12.89 59.28
CA ARG A 877 -11.24 12.42 58.41
C ARG A 877 -11.20 13.13 57.06
N GLY A 878 -11.60 12.41 56.02
CA GLY A 878 -11.56 12.90 54.64
C GLY A 878 -10.15 12.96 54.03
N PRO A 879 -10.04 13.41 52.76
CA PRO A 879 -8.76 13.44 52.04
C PRO A 879 -7.70 14.32 52.73
N GLN A 880 -6.51 13.76 52.87
CA GLN A 880 -5.29 14.44 53.33
C GLN A 880 -4.36 14.65 52.14
N SER A 881 -3.46 15.64 52.24
CA SER A 881 -2.43 15.87 51.22
C SER A 881 -1.03 15.90 51.86
N ALA A 882 -0.05 15.38 51.15
CA ALA A 882 1.36 15.42 51.51
C ALA A 882 2.19 16.04 50.38
N ARG A 883 3.31 16.68 50.73
CA ARG A 883 4.36 17.13 49.81
C ARG A 883 5.70 16.71 50.37
N VAL A 884 6.47 15.96 49.58
CA VAL A 884 7.70 15.30 50.01
C VAL A 884 8.84 15.73 49.09
N THR A 885 9.95 16.19 49.67
CA THR A 885 11.18 16.48 48.93
C THR A 885 12.02 15.21 48.79
N LEU A 886 12.42 14.89 47.57
CA LEU A 886 13.17 13.69 47.23
C LEU A 886 14.68 13.97 47.21
N PRO A 887 15.53 13.01 47.62
CA PRO A 887 16.99 13.17 47.60
C PRO A 887 17.54 13.48 46.21
N ARG A 888 18.48 14.42 46.07
CA ARG A 888 19.03 14.81 44.77
C ARG A 888 19.79 13.67 44.09
N GLY A 889 19.64 13.52 42.78
CA GLY A 889 20.44 12.64 41.91
C GLY A 889 20.34 11.12 42.17
N LEU A 890 19.63 10.66 43.20
CA LEU A 890 19.49 9.25 43.52
C LEU A 890 18.40 8.59 42.65
N GLU A 891 18.84 7.77 41.70
CA GLU A 891 17.99 6.80 40.99
C GLU A 891 17.46 5.73 41.95
N GLY A 892 16.27 5.20 41.65
CA GLY A 892 15.68 4.15 42.46
C GLY A 892 14.19 3.95 42.19
N THR A 893 13.55 3.21 43.07
CA THR A 893 12.11 2.92 43.03
C THR A 893 11.42 3.66 44.16
N LEU A 894 10.42 4.49 43.84
CA LEU A 894 9.49 5.04 44.83
C LEU A 894 8.48 3.97 45.19
N VAL A 895 8.38 3.62 46.46
CA VAL A 895 7.46 2.60 46.98
C VAL A 895 6.47 3.28 47.91
N PHE A 896 5.23 3.41 47.47
CA PHE A 896 4.12 3.83 48.32
C PHE A 896 3.40 2.59 48.84
N SER A 897 3.17 2.51 50.14
CA SER A 897 2.51 1.36 50.77
C SER A 897 1.54 1.79 51.85
N THR A 898 0.50 0.98 52.02
CA THR A 898 -0.44 1.09 53.13
C THR A 898 -0.27 -0.11 54.07
N GLY A 899 -0.14 0.18 55.36
CA GLY A 899 0.07 -0.80 56.43
C GLY A 899 -1.02 -0.71 57.48
N ALA A 900 -1.15 -1.76 58.30
CA ALA A 900 -2.18 -1.83 59.33
C ALA A 900 -1.95 -0.79 60.42
N GLY A 901 -3.04 -0.38 61.07
CA GLY A 901 -3.01 0.48 62.25
C GLY A 901 -2.46 -0.21 63.49
N ARG A 902 -2.65 0.42 64.66
CA ARG A 902 -2.03 -0.01 65.93
C ARG A 902 -2.41 -1.43 66.41
N PHE A 903 -3.51 -1.99 65.90
CA PHE A 903 -4.04 -3.29 66.33
C PHE A 903 -3.87 -4.39 65.28
N ASP A 904 -3.23 -4.10 64.15
CA ASP A 904 -3.00 -5.05 63.04
C ASP A 904 -4.31 -5.68 62.49
N ASP A 905 -5.46 -5.00 62.66
CA ASP A 905 -6.76 -5.40 62.11
C ASP A 905 -7.09 -4.55 60.88
N THR A 906 -7.01 -5.17 59.71
CA THR A 906 -7.19 -4.52 58.41
C THR A 906 -8.63 -4.64 57.87
N SER A 907 -9.55 -5.24 58.61
CA SER A 907 -10.90 -5.58 58.12
C SER A 907 -11.71 -4.35 57.67
N TRP A 908 -11.42 -3.20 58.27
CA TRP A 908 -12.07 -1.91 58.01
C TRP A 908 -11.11 -0.87 57.45
N ASP A 909 -9.90 -1.26 57.03
CA ASP A 909 -8.86 -0.32 56.61
C ASP A 909 -8.97 0.02 55.11
N TRP A 910 -10.11 0.62 54.77
CA TRP A 910 -10.46 0.98 53.40
C TRP A 910 -9.78 2.30 53.00
N ALA A 911 -8.48 2.24 52.76
CA ALA A 911 -7.68 3.40 52.36
C ALA A 911 -7.77 3.70 50.86
N PHE A 912 -7.48 4.95 50.50
CA PHE A 912 -7.33 5.43 49.14
C PHE A 912 -6.09 6.33 48.99
N ALA A 913 -5.56 6.41 47.77
CA ALA A 913 -4.52 7.36 47.39
C ALA A 913 -4.71 7.82 45.94
N GLY A 914 -4.20 9.01 45.60
CA GLY A 914 -4.33 9.56 44.25
C GLY A 914 -3.62 10.89 44.10
N ASN A 915 -3.79 11.52 42.93
CA ASN A 915 -3.24 12.84 42.63
C ASN A 915 -1.72 12.98 42.85
N PHE A 916 -0.95 11.93 42.51
CA PHE A 916 0.50 11.97 42.58
C PHE A 916 1.06 12.96 41.54
N ARG A 917 1.65 14.07 42.01
CA ARG A 917 2.15 15.17 41.19
C ARG A 917 3.61 15.47 41.53
N GLY A 918 4.45 15.49 40.51
CA GLY A 918 5.87 15.76 40.60
C GLY A 918 6.25 17.18 40.17
N VAL A 919 7.40 17.68 40.68
CA VAL A 919 8.01 18.97 40.25
C VAL A 919 9.43 18.75 39.74
N SER A 920 9.76 19.35 38.60
CA SER A 920 11.09 19.34 37.95
C SER A 920 12.00 20.47 38.45
N PRO A 921 13.31 20.35 38.23
CA PRO A 921 14.25 21.47 38.30
C PRO A 921 13.90 22.54 37.26
N GLY A 922 13.97 23.80 37.67
CA GLY A 922 13.72 24.95 36.81
C GLY A 922 12.25 25.24 36.49
N PRO A 923 11.99 26.34 35.78
CA PRO A 923 10.64 26.75 35.37
C PRO A 923 10.04 25.77 34.35
N PRO A 924 8.78 25.35 34.49
CA PRO A 924 8.13 24.59 33.43
C PRO A 924 7.99 25.44 32.17
N LEU A 925 8.26 24.87 30.99
CA LEU A 925 7.95 25.49 29.70
C LEU A 925 6.44 25.42 29.47
N VAL A 926 5.73 26.54 29.60
CA VAL A 926 4.27 26.64 29.46
C VAL A 926 3.89 26.95 28.01
N VAL A 927 3.21 26.00 27.37
CA VAL A 927 2.84 26.03 25.95
C VAL A 927 1.30 26.03 25.83
N GLY A 928 0.67 27.02 26.49
CA GLY A 928 -0.79 27.13 26.63
C GLY A 928 -1.34 26.61 27.98
N PRO A 929 -2.66 26.69 28.21
CA PRO A 929 -3.27 26.44 29.52
C PRO A 929 -3.19 24.97 29.99
N GLU A 930 -3.06 24.02 29.07
CA GLU A 930 -3.09 22.57 29.36
C GLU A 930 -1.78 21.83 29.02
N ARG A 931 -0.76 22.52 28.49
CA ARG A 931 0.48 21.89 28.03
C ARG A 931 1.70 22.54 28.66
N GLN A 932 2.39 21.79 29.49
CA GLN A 932 3.61 22.23 30.18
C GLN A 932 4.68 21.16 30.08
N PHE A 933 5.93 21.55 29.87
CA PHE A 933 7.06 20.62 29.82
C PHE A 933 8.04 20.91 30.95
N GLY A 934 8.34 19.90 31.75
CA GLY A 934 9.42 19.97 32.74
C GLY A 934 10.78 19.75 32.10
N ALA A 935 11.85 20.21 32.76
CA ALA A 935 13.21 19.89 32.35
C ALA A 935 13.44 18.37 32.45
N ILE A 936 13.84 17.73 31.35
CA ILE A 936 14.13 16.29 31.27
C ILE A 936 15.54 15.94 31.75
N HIS A 937 16.45 16.93 31.74
CA HIS A 937 17.80 16.82 32.27
C HIS A 937 18.21 18.15 32.91
N THR A 938 19.00 18.07 33.97
CA THR A 938 19.61 19.23 34.62
C THR A 938 21.04 18.89 35.03
N SER A 939 21.94 19.84 34.87
CA SER A 939 23.30 19.76 35.41
C SER A 939 23.73 21.14 35.89
N GLY A 940 24.09 21.26 37.15
CA GLY A 940 24.56 22.52 37.75
C GLY A 940 25.92 22.37 38.41
N PHE A 941 26.47 23.48 38.90
CA PHE A 941 27.66 23.50 39.75
C PHE A 941 27.54 22.48 40.90
N GLU A 942 28.55 21.64 41.10
CA GLU A 942 28.55 20.52 42.07
C GLU A 942 27.32 19.59 41.99
N ASN A 943 26.75 19.39 40.79
CA ASN A 943 25.50 18.64 40.56
C ASN A 943 24.26 19.30 41.22
N GLY A 944 24.30 20.61 41.42
CA GLY A 944 23.18 21.40 41.91
C GLY A 944 21.96 21.36 40.98
N TRP A 945 20.78 21.48 41.56
CA TRP A 945 19.52 21.66 40.83
C TRP A 945 19.09 23.11 40.84
N SER A 946 18.33 23.49 39.82
CA SER A 946 17.66 24.79 39.80
C SER A 946 16.38 24.72 40.65
N ASP A 947 16.53 25.02 41.95
CA ASP A 947 15.46 24.92 42.93
C ASP A 947 14.55 26.16 42.92
N GLN A 948 13.23 25.92 43.03
CA GLN A 948 12.26 27.00 43.21
C GLN A 948 12.38 27.59 44.63
N PHE A 949 12.67 28.88 44.75
CA PHE A 949 12.73 29.55 46.05
C PHE A 949 11.61 30.59 46.26
N ASP A 950 10.94 31.03 45.21
CA ASP A 950 9.69 31.79 45.29
C ASP A 950 8.70 31.39 44.19
N ALA A 951 7.56 32.10 44.09
CA ALA A 951 6.50 31.75 43.16
C ALA A 951 6.91 31.80 41.67
N THR A 952 7.94 32.57 41.31
CA THR A 952 8.31 32.87 39.91
C THR A 952 9.79 32.68 39.60
N HIS A 953 10.65 32.37 40.57
CA HIS A 953 12.09 32.27 40.38
C HIS A 953 12.68 30.94 40.86
N TRP A 954 13.63 30.45 40.07
CA TRP A 954 14.40 29.25 40.30
C TRP A 954 15.88 29.60 40.36
N GLY A 955 16.55 29.23 41.44
CA GLY A 955 17.97 29.54 41.63
C GLY A 955 18.81 28.85 40.56
N ALA A 956 19.85 29.52 40.09
CA ALA A 956 20.76 28.96 39.10
C ALA A 956 22.17 29.48 39.35
N GLN A 957 23.00 28.65 40.00
CA GLN A 957 24.42 28.95 40.15
C GLN A 957 25.16 28.50 38.89
N SER A 958 25.95 29.39 38.32
CA SER A 958 26.74 29.08 37.14
C SER A 958 27.87 28.08 37.43
N PRO A 959 28.15 27.08 36.56
CA PRO A 959 27.39 26.73 35.35
C PRO A 959 26.08 26.00 35.69
N GLN A 960 25.01 26.24 34.93
CA GLN A 960 23.72 25.55 35.05
C GLN A 960 23.10 25.29 33.68
N GLU A 961 22.75 24.03 33.39
CA GLU A 961 21.99 23.62 32.21
C GLU A 961 20.62 23.05 32.63
N LEU A 962 19.57 23.45 31.90
CA LEU A 962 18.23 22.89 31.93
C LEU A 962 17.83 22.48 30.52
N VAL A 963 17.49 21.20 30.34
CA VAL A 963 17.13 20.64 29.03
C VAL A 963 15.63 20.35 28.99
N TYR A 964 14.93 20.89 28.00
CA TYR A 964 13.50 20.72 27.79
C TYR A 964 13.23 19.99 26.47
N PRO A 965 12.18 19.16 26.38
CA PRO A 965 11.73 18.65 25.10
C PRO A 965 11.17 19.81 24.25
N LYS A 966 11.50 19.81 22.96
CA LYS A 966 10.97 20.77 22.00
C LYS A 966 9.99 20.06 21.06
N PRO A 967 8.70 20.35 21.15
CA PRO A 967 7.74 19.76 20.27
C PRO A 967 7.75 20.44 18.89
N VAL A 968 7.26 19.71 17.88
CA VAL A 968 7.28 20.13 16.47
C VAL A 968 6.45 21.39 16.17
N ASP A 969 5.48 21.71 17.02
CA ASP A 969 4.55 22.83 16.85
C ASP A 969 4.96 24.09 17.63
N LEU A 970 6.06 24.05 18.39
CA LEU A 970 6.60 25.20 19.10
C LEU A 970 7.38 26.10 18.14
N GLU A 971 7.01 27.38 18.07
CA GLU A 971 7.59 28.36 17.14
C GLU A 971 8.46 29.40 17.86
N GLU A 972 8.06 29.79 19.06
CA GLU A 972 8.70 30.87 19.81
C GLU A 972 8.73 30.50 21.28
N VAL A 973 9.81 30.88 21.97
CA VAL A 973 9.91 30.77 23.41
C VAL A 973 10.27 32.10 24.04
N THR A 974 9.69 32.37 25.21
CA THR A 974 9.97 33.54 26.04
C THR A 974 10.40 33.06 27.42
N PHE A 975 11.58 33.48 27.87
CA PHE A 975 12.10 33.12 29.19
C PHE A 975 12.66 34.34 29.91
N THR A 976 12.46 34.37 31.21
CA THR A 976 13.02 35.38 32.11
C THR A 976 14.27 34.83 32.81
N PHE A 977 15.26 35.67 33.04
CA PHE A 977 16.52 35.33 33.70
C PHE A 977 17.14 36.58 34.35
N GLY A 978 18.03 36.42 35.32
CA GLY A 978 18.74 37.57 35.90
C GLY A 978 19.83 37.16 36.89
N LEU A 979 20.71 38.10 37.23
CA LEU A 979 21.72 37.93 38.26
C LEU A 979 21.14 38.37 39.62
N ASN A 980 21.33 37.59 40.69
CA ASN A 980 20.82 37.98 42.00
C ASN A 980 21.59 39.20 42.53
N ASP A 981 20.88 40.22 43.04
CA ASP A 981 21.51 41.47 43.50
C ASP A 981 22.53 41.25 44.63
N ASN A 982 22.26 40.34 45.57
CA ASN A 982 23.17 39.99 46.67
C ASN A 982 24.39 39.16 46.22
N ALA A 983 24.36 38.67 44.98
CA ALA A 983 25.44 37.96 44.33
C ALA A 983 26.27 38.91 43.46
N ALA A 984 25.61 39.86 42.79
CA ALA A 984 26.26 40.95 42.09
C ALA A 984 27.04 41.86 43.06
N ARG A 985 26.42 42.25 44.19
CA ARG A 985 26.92 43.26 45.14
C ARG A 985 27.08 42.71 46.55
N ASP A 986 28.07 43.23 47.29
CA ASP A 986 28.16 43.01 48.74
C ASP A 986 27.25 43.97 49.54
N GLU A 987 27.26 43.83 50.86
CA GLU A 987 26.49 44.67 51.80
C GLU A 987 26.83 46.17 51.72
N ASN A 988 27.97 46.53 51.13
CA ASN A 988 28.42 47.91 50.91
C ASN A 988 28.19 48.38 49.47
N GLY A 989 27.58 47.56 48.61
CA GLY A 989 27.31 47.84 47.20
C GLY A 989 28.49 47.63 46.25
N GLN A 990 29.60 47.07 46.70
CA GLN A 990 30.79 46.76 45.89
C GLN A 990 30.58 45.50 45.02
N ARG A 991 31.24 45.45 43.86
CA ARG A 991 31.16 44.32 42.90
C ARG A 991 31.72 43.03 43.48
N ARG A 992 30.96 41.94 43.36
CA ARG A 992 31.36 40.56 43.73
C ARG A 992 31.41 39.61 42.54
N SER A 993 30.44 39.68 41.62
CA SER A 993 30.38 38.85 40.40
C SER A 993 30.92 39.61 39.18
N ASP A 994 31.52 38.88 38.24
CA ASP A 994 31.92 39.41 36.95
C ASP A 994 30.84 39.26 35.85
N GLY A 995 29.72 38.61 36.18
CA GLY A 995 28.52 38.49 35.36
C GLY A 995 28.19 37.03 35.03
N VAL A 996 27.08 36.80 34.33
CA VAL A 996 26.71 35.47 33.83
C VAL A 996 26.36 35.52 32.35
N GLU A 997 26.71 34.47 31.62
CA GLU A 997 26.34 34.27 30.23
C GLU A 997 25.09 33.40 30.14
N VAL A 998 24.03 33.89 29.49
CA VAL A 998 22.78 33.15 29.30
C VAL A 998 22.67 32.69 27.86
N VAL A 999 22.54 31.39 27.63
CA VAL A 999 22.54 30.78 26.30
C VAL A 999 21.30 29.89 26.12
N LEU A 1000 20.66 29.98 24.96
CA LEU A 1000 19.65 29.02 24.50
C LEU A 1000 20.19 28.25 23.29
N VAL A 1001 20.20 26.93 23.39
CA VAL A 1001 20.64 26.03 22.31
C VAL A 1001 19.48 25.11 21.91
N PHE A 1002 19.26 24.94 20.61
CA PHE A 1002 18.41 23.88 20.07
C PHE A 1002 19.30 22.72 19.59
N ALA A 1003 19.01 21.50 20.05
CA ALA A 1003 19.65 20.29 19.56
C ALA A 1003 18.63 19.43 18.82
N SER A 1004 18.88 19.15 17.53
CA SER A 1004 18.03 18.27 16.73
C SER A 1004 18.25 16.80 17.10
N ASN A 1005 17.27 15.93 16.79
CA ASN A 1005 17.42 14.48 16.94
C ASN A 1005 18.55 13.87 16.07
N THR A 1006 19.02 14.60 15.05
CA THR A 1006 20.17 14.23 14.20
C THR A 1006 21.52 14.74 14.74
N LYS A 1007 21.55 15.26 15.98
CA LYS A 1007 22.73 15.70 16.74
C LYS A 1007 23.45 16.95 16.22
N VAL A 1008 22.76 17.85 15.52
CA VAL A 1008 23.28 19.19 15.23
C VAL A 1008 22.78 20.14 16.34
N GLU A 1009 23.70 20.79 17.06
CA GLU A 1009 23.36 21.86 18.02
C GLU A 1009 23.44 23.23 17.31
N ALA A 1010 22.40 24.04 17.48
CA ALA A 1010 22.32 25.41 17.00
C ALA A 1010 22.10 26.35 18.18
N GLU A 1011 23.03 27.30 18.39
CA GLU A 1011 22.85 28.38 19.35
C GLU A 1011 21.82 29.38 18.80
N LEU A 1012 20.73 29.59 19.54
CA LEU A 1012 19.63 30.47 19.13
C LEU A 1012 19.69 31.83 19.83
N PHE A 1013 20.30 31.89 21.01
CA PHE A 1013 20.43 33.11 21.80
C PHE A 1013 21.64 33.03 22.73
N ARG A 1014 22.32 34.18 22.90
CA ARG A 1014 23.36 34.40 23.90
C ARG A 1014 23.30 35.84 24.41
N ARG A 1015 23.39 36.02 25.72
CA ARG A 1015 23.50 37.35 26.35
C ARG A 1015 24.34 37.30 27.62
N HIS A 1016 25.35 38.17 27.69
CA HIS A 1016 26.10 38.49 28.90
C HIS A 1016 25.32 39.47 29.79
N LEU A 1017 25.23 39.18 31.09
CA LEU A 1017 24.72 40.11 32.10
C LEU A 1017 25.86 40.68 32.94
N ASP A 1018 26.10 41.99 32.86
CA ASP A 1018 27.05 42.71 33.72
C ASP A 1018 26.46 44.03 34.23
N PRO A 1019 25.77 43.99 35.40
CA PRO A 1019 25.11 45.17 35.96
C PRO A 1019 26.06 46.30 36.41
N PHE A 1020 27.38 46.09 36.37
CA PHE A 1020 28.38 47.10 36.71
C PHE A 1020 28.86 47.91 35.51
N THR A 1021 28.90 47.28 34.33
CA THR A 1021 29.22 47.97 33.07
C THR A 1021 27.96 48.42 32.34
N ARG A 1022 26.82 47.74 32.56
CA ARG A 1022 25.51 48.01 31.96
C ARG A 1022 24.42 48.01 33.03
N PRO A 1023 24.07 49.16 33.62
CA PRO A 1023 23.05 49.24 34.67
C PRO A 1023 21.69 48.63 34.30
N GLU A 1024 21.38 48.55 33.01
CA GLU A 1024 20.18 47.89 32.47
C GLU A 1024 20.16 46.37 32.65
N ASP A 1025 21.30 45.74 32.92
CA ASP A 1025 21.39 44.30 33.23
C ASP A 1025 21.03 43.99 34.70
N ALA A 1026 20.73 45.01 35.51
CA ALA A 1026 20.24 44.82 36.87
C ALA A 1026 18.77 44.34 36.88
N GLY A 1027 18.46 43.40 37.76
CA GLY A 1027 17.12 42.81 37.89
C GLY A 1027 16.75 41.85 36.76
N PRO A 1028 15.47 41.40 36.71
CA PRO A 1028 15.00 40.41 35.75
C PRO A 1028 15.05 40.91 34.30
N GLN A 1029 15.60 40.08 33.42
CA GLN A 1029 15.68 40.25 31.98
C GLN A 1029 14.76 39.25 31.29
N THR A 1030 14.19 39.61 30.14
CA THR A 1030 13.35 38.71 29.35
C THR A 1030 13.87 38.63 27.93
N ALA A 1031 13.97 37.42 27.38
CA ALA A 1031 14.26 37.19 25.98
C ALA A 1031 13.12 36.40 25.31
N THR A 1032 12.80 36.79 24.09
CA THR A 1032 11.89 36.06 23.20
C THR A 1032 12.68 35.61 21.99
N VAL A 1033 12.69 34.31 21.73
CA VAL A 1033 13.56 33.66 20.74
C VAL A 1033 12.73 32.73 19.87
N MET A 1034 12.86 32.85 18.54
CA MET A 1034 12.25 31.93 17.59
C MET A 1034 13.01 30.60 17.64
N VAL A 1035 12.28 29.49 17.64
CA VAL A 1035 12.84 28.14 17.58
C VAL A 1035 12.45 27.47 16.25
N PRO A 1036 13.27 26.56 15.68
CA PRO A 1036 12.95 25.98 14.37
C PRO A 1036 11.59 25.26 14.36
N LEU A 1037 10.63 25.65 13.53
CA LEU A 1037 9.32 24.97 13.52
C LEU A 1037 9.40 23.62 12.79
N GLY A 1038 8.60 22.62 13.19
CA GLY A 1038 8.51 21.33 12.51
C GLY A 1038 9.57 20.29 12.89
N GLU A 1039 10.69 20.71 13.47
CA GLU A 1039 11.77 19.81 13.88
C GLU A 1039 11.66 19.40 15.36
N PRO A 1040 11.51 18.11 15.71
CA PRO A 1040 11.58 17.69 17.11
C PRO A 1040 13.03 17.71 17.62
N GLY A 1041 13.20 17.95 18.91
CA GLY A 1041 14.52 17.90 19.56
C GLY A 1041 14.47 18.38 21.01
N THR A 1042 15.53 19.04 21.47
CA THR A 1042 15.61 19.60 22.83
C THR A 1042 16.04 21.06 22.84
N LEU A 1043 15.48 21.85 23.75
CA LEU A 1043 15.97 23.20 24.09
C LEU A 1043 16.84 23.12 25.34
N LYS A 1044 18.04 23.66 25.29
CA LYS A 1044 18.97 23.72 26.41
C LYS A 1044 19.12 25.18 26.84
N LEU A 1045 18.65 25.50 28.03
CA LEU A 1045 18.88 26.78 28.69
C LEU A 1045 20.14 26.64 29.54
N ARG A 1046 21.18 27.40 29.23
CA ARG A 1046 22.46 27.40 29.93
C ARG A 1046 22.73 28.74 30.59
N MET A 1047 23.27 28.69 31.80
CA MET A 1047 24.01 29.76 32.44
C MET A 1047 25.46 29.34 32.52
N GLU A 1048 26.34 30.12 31.92
CA GLU A 1048 27.79 29.90 31.91
C GLU A 1048 28.49 31.01 32.74
N PRO A 1049 29.68 30.75 33.29
CA PRO A 1049 30.40 31.74 34.09
C PRO A 1049 30.72 33.01 33.30
N GLY A 1050 30.95 34.10 34.01
CA GLY A 1050 31.38 35.36 33.42
C GLY A 1050 32.76 35.28 32.73
N PRO A 1051 33.23 36.40 32.14
CA PRO A 1051 34.44 36.45 31.31
C PRO A 1051 35.74 35.97 31.98
N ASN A 1052 35.81 35.96 33.31
CA ASN A 1052 36.98 35.49 34.07
C ASN A 1052 36.86 34.03 34.51
N ASP A 1053 35.77 33.34 34.17
CA ASP A 1053 35.50 31.95 34.56
C ASP A 1053 35.50 31.74 36.09
N ASP A 1054 35.12 32.78 36.86
CA ASP A 1054 35.00 32.76 38.33
C ASP A 1054 33.54 32.75 38.77
N ASN A 1055 33.05 31.58 39.15
CA ASN A 1055 31.65 31.38 39.52
C ASN A 1055 31.35 31.55 41.02
N SER A 1056 32.31 32.06 41.81
CA SER A 1056 32.18 32.19 43.28
C SER A 1056 30.96 33.02 43.70
N TYR A 1057 30.54 33.97 42.86
CA TYR A 1057 29.42 34.88 43.10
C TYR A 1057 28.40 34.93 41.96
N ASP A 1058 28.45 33.96 41.04
CA ASP A 1058 27.58 33.89 39.86
C ASP A 1058 26.25 33.17 40.18
N TRP A 1059 25.57 33.66 41.22
CA TRP A 1059 24.23 33.19 41.56
C TRP A 1059 23.20 33.98 40.78
N ALA A 1060 22.63 33.33 39.77
CA ALA A 1060 21.56 33.86 38.94
C ALA A 1060 20.23 33.17 39.25
N PHE A 1061 19.21 33.50 38.49
CA PHE A 1061 17.91 32.85 38.55
C PHE A 1061 17.28 32.73 37.17
N TRP A 1062 16.53 31.64 36.97
CA TRP A 1062 15.55 31.51 35.90
C TRP A 1062 14.19 31.99 36.39
N GLY A 1063 13.41 32.62 35.52
CA GLY A 1063 12.04 33.06 35.76
C GLY A 1063 11.02 32.29 34.90
N PRO A 1064 9.80 32.80 34.70
CA PRO A 1064 8.79 32.16 33.87
C PRO A 1064 9.32 31.80 32.48
N PHE A 1065 8.99 30.58 32.02
CA PHE A 1065 9.34 30.08 30.69
C PHE A 1065 8.06 29.71 29.94
N SER A 1066 7.78 30.42 28.85
CA SER A 1066 6.58 30.21 28.05
C SER A 1066 6.93 29.98 26.59
N GLY A 1067 6.04 29.29 25.89
CA GLY A 1067 6.17 28.98 24.48
C GLY A 1067 4.90 29.37 23.73
N ARG A 1068 5.06 29.98 22.56
CA ARG A 1068 3.97 30.17 21.60
C ARG A 1068 4.04 29.03 20.57
N VAL A 1069 2.94 28.31 20.44
CA VAL A 1069 2.77 27.38 19.32
C VAL A 1069 2.33 28.13 18.09
N TYR A 1070 2.72 27.62 16.94
CA TYR A 1070 2.17 28.09 15.68
C TYR A 1070 0.66 27.80 15.65
N SER A 1071 -0.17 28.84 15.45
CA SER A 1071 -1.62 28.71 15.27
C SER A 1071 -2.00 29.15 13.85
N PRO A 1072 -2.58 28.28 13.02
CA PRO A 1072 -2.96 28.63 11.66
C PRO A 1072 -4.07 29.69 11.59
N ASP A 1073 -4.85 29.88 12.67
CA ASP A 1073 -6.00 30.79 12.69
C ASP A 1073 -5.63 32.27 12.97
N SER A 1074 -4.42 32.57 13.45
CA SER A 1074 -4.02 33.95 13.79
C SER A 1074 -3.61 34.81 12.58
N ASP A 1075 -3.29 34.18 11.44
CA ASP A 1075 -2.99 34.88 10.17
C ASP A 1075 -4.21 34.96 9.23
N ALA A 1076 -5.38 34.47 9.67
CA ALA A 1076 -6.63 34.56 8.94
C ALA A 1076 -7.42 35.82 9.34
N SER A 1077 -6.83 36.99 9.14
CA SER A 1077 -7.54 38.26 8.96
C SER A 1077 -6.69 39.15 8.06
N PRO A 1078 -7.32 39.83 7.09
CA PRO A 1078 -6.69 40.26 5.83
C PRO A 1078 -5.52 41.24 5.98
#